data_AF-A0A973C1W9-F1
#
_entry.id   AF-A0A973C1W9-F1
#
_cell.length_a   1.000
_cell.length_b   1.000
_cell.length_c   1.000
_cell.angle_alpha   90.00
_cell.angle_beta   90.00
_cell.angle_gamma   90.00
#
_symmetry.space_group_name_H-M   'P 1'
#
loop_
_entity.id
_entity.type
_entity.pdbx_description
1 polymer ?
#
loop_
_entity_poly.entity_id
_entity_poly.type
_entity_poly.pdbx_seq_one_letter_code
_entity_poly.pdbx_strand_id
1 'polypeptide(L)'
;MSNNFPFARRAISTAVLIGTLFVLNGCQENRSSSAPLPTPQPEMSEEAFTFSAKVTHDEAAGSTFTVSQPSTKLTIVGTVDNDARINVTVPVGTNLNHPLQISVSLNVDTFKYLSENVETLSKIVENQAASQLARANLFIKNQEGASSPVVEVSLQSTAEFAQADTDLNGWLSIKEIQIKHSDSAQDDYLTQVKDLMIAAEVARQTPSKLYYKTTYEMMAKFQVDKMAKNAFFATHSTLIQAARKSLFNQTSTPNDETSDFLRLDSSGWPLSDQTLTYNEQPWSCVDDIRRVPISDYGIRLWNTNERAEKNSAKEDLGTMIQTLNDSEVCKKSNWRLPSVTELSALFSGTDIKFPNTFPSLEISARYWATDEDSQQVLVSFSSGGEVIAQPTEEDNGIALLYSFESYDVWSNIISINTPVNLPELRKVYSQSPSAWPEPRVAEGVEWQELGLRPAVPFPADNPYSKEKVTLGRTLFFDKTLSKDNTLSCASCHDPAKGWADGLSTAIGIDGQKGPRNTPTIINTAYYDTLFLDGRVGSLEEQSLHPIANPIEMGQPLDELLLKLDQELQYPALFNAAFGDTTITLDRIAKAIATFERTIISKDSAFDQFLKGDTNALTDQQLHGLHLFRTKARCMNCHSGSMMTNNKFENIGLTYYGRNLEDRGRYSVTFKPEDMGRFRVPMLRDIKATDPTTHLGFFQLMWTIPNFKAFGLLAMYNNGMTRNRSGNFPQYESKYDSNFPTVSPLIERLGMTLAELQALDSFMSAISADVRTDSATPEEMGITSVELSD
;
A
#
# COMPACT_ATOMS: atom_id res chain seq x y z
N MET A 1 27.37 -17.42 -58.91
CA MET A 1 26.54 -16.21 -58.80
C MET A 1 26.72 -15.69 -57.38
N SER A 2 27.79 -14.95 -57.02
CA SER A 2 28.04 -13.50 -57.26
C SER A 2 26.87 -12.65 -56.74
N ASN A 3 26.96 -11.85 -55.67
CA ASN A 3 27.88 -10.72 -55.38
C ASN A 3 27.97 -10.54 -53.83
N ASN A 4 29.09 -10.35 -53.12
CA ASN A 4 30.21 -9.38 -53.17
C ASN A 4 29.80 -7.90 -53.12
N PHE A 5 30.08 -7.19 -52.02
CA PHE A 5 31.25 -6.28 -51.92
C PHE A 5 31.48 -5.72 -50.48
N PRO A 6 32.74 -5.66 -50.00
CA PRO A 6 33.20 -5.02 -48.76
C PRO A 6 34.05 -3.75 -49.00
N PHE A 7 34.29 -2.91 -47.99
CA PHE A 7 35.38 -1.90 -47.85
C PHE A 7 35.29 -1.28 -46.43
N ALA A 8 36.30 -0.86 -45.66
CA ALA A 8 37.77 -0.82 -45.79
C ALA A 8 38.39 -0.59 -44.38
N ARG A 9 39.60 -1.12 -44.16
CA ARG A 9 40.53 -0.77 -43.07
C ARG A 9 41.40 0.45 -43.43
N ARG A 10 41.85 1.22 -42.42
CA ARG A 10 43.18 1.88 -42.24
C ARG A 10 43.24 2.28 -40.74
N ALA A 11 44.12 1.83 -39.84
CA ALA A 11 45.57 1.57 -39.76
C ALA A 11 46.44 2.82 -39.50
N ILE A 12 47.43 2.63 -38.59
CA ILE A 12 48.69 3.38 -38.28
C ILE A 12 48.61 4.19 -36.95
N SER A 13 49.12 3.64 -35.82
CA SER A 13 50.49 3.67 -35.24
C SER A 13 50.77 4.95 -34.45
N THR A 14 51.30 4.93 -33.22
CA THR A 14 52.74 4.76 -32.92
C THR A 14 52.97 4.52 -31.42
N ALA A 15 53.96 3.67 -31.10
CA ALA A 15 54.43 3.25 -29.79
C ALA A 15 55.46 4.23 -29.15
N VAL A 16 55.80 4.00 -27.86
CA VAL A 16 57.16 3.98 -27.24
C VAL A 16 56.96 3.82 -25.71
N LEU A 17 57.23 2.66 -25.09
CA LEU A 17 58.50 2.19 -24.47
C LEU A 17 59.00 3.12 -23.34
N ILE A 18 59.18 2.68 -22.09
CA ILE A 18 60.34 1.96 -21.49
C ILE A 18 59.86 1.52 -20.07
N GLY A 19 59.94 0.25 -19.65
CA GLY A 19 61.11 -0.39 -19.02
C GLY A 19 61.26 0.04 -17.53
N THR A 20 61.53 -0.79 -16.51
CA THR A 20 62.34 -2.01 -16.44
C THR A 20 62.30 -2.53 -14.97
N LEU A 21 62.16 -3.85 -14.75
CA LEU A 21 62.83 -4.75 -13.76
C LEU A 21 62.91 -4.41 -12.23
N PHE A 22 62.97 -5.31 -11.23
CA PHE A 22 62.81 -6.77 -11.00
C PHE A 22 63.26 -7.06 -9.52
N VAL A 23 62.95 -8.26 -9.00
CA VAL A 23 63.61 -9.01 -7.87
C VAL A 23 63.14 -8.83 -6.40
N LEU A 24 62.44 -9.87 -5.93
CA LEU A 24 62.62 -10.76 -4.75
C LEU A 24 63.17 -10.22 -3.40
N ASN A 25 62.44 -10.49 -2.30
CA ASN A 25 62.82 -11.50 -1.30
C ASN A 25 61.78 -11.59 -0.16
N GLY A 26 61.46 -12.82 0.27
CA GLY A 26 60.71 -13.09 1.50
C GLY A 26 61.63 -13.12 2.73
N CYS A 27 61.03 -12.93 3.90
CA CYS A 27 61.57 -13.37 5.19
C CYS A 27 60.42 -13.62 6.19
N GLN A 28 60.57 -14.71 6.93
CA GLN A 28 59.71 -15.25 7.98
C GLN A 28 59.97 -14.60 9.36
N GLU A 29 58.98 -14.76 10.25
CA GLU A 29 59.02 -14.73 11.73
C GLU A 29 59.26 -13.39 12.47
N ASN A 30 58.30 -12.95 13.30
CA ASN A 30 58.21 -13.39 14.70
C ASN A 30 56.95 -12.86 15.43
N ARG A 31 56.44 -13.66 16.39
CA ARG A 31 55.36 -13.33 17.33
C ARG A 31 55.86 -12.35 18.42
N SER A 32 55.04 -11.37 18.80
CA SER A 32 54.96 -10.92 20.20
C SER A 32 53.58 -10.31 20.50
N SER A 33 53.15 -10.50 21.75
CA SER A 33 51.84 -10.21 22.34
C SER A 33 51.46 -8.72 22.34
N SER A 34 50.18 -8.40 22.07
CA SER A 34 49.57 -7.11 22.41
C SER A 34 48.45 -7.28 23.44
N ALA A 35 48.48 -6.38 24.43
CA ALA A 35 47.68 -6.30 25.65
C ALA A 35 46.19 -5.94 25.37
N PRO A 36 45.28 -6.07 26.37
CA PRO A 36 43.89 -5.63 26.22
C PRO A 36 43.83 -4.09 26.15
N LEU A 37 42.94 -3.58 25.28
CA LEU A 37 42.66 -2.16 25.12
C LEU A 37 42.16 -1.52 26.45
N PRO A 38 42.51 -0.25 26.74
CA PRO A 38 42.11 0.42 27.97
C PRO A 38 40.62 0.77 27.96
N THR A 39 39.95 0.65 29.11
CA THR A 39 38.61 1.21 29.35
C THR A 39 38.64 2.74 29.32
N PRO A 40 37.66 3.42 28.68
CA PRO A 40 37.64 4.89 28.58
C PRO A 40 37.47 5.56 29.96
N GLN A 41 38.22 6.64 30.21
CA GLN A 41 38.01 7.54 31.36
C GLN A 41 36.77 8.44 31.13
N PRO A 42 36.06 8.88 32.19
CA PRO A 42 34.90 9.76 32.04
C PRO A 42 35.30 11.16 31.57
N GLU A 43 34.75 11.61 30.44
CA GLU A 43 34.92 12.99 29.97
C GLU A 43 33.97 13.92 30.73
N MET A 44 34.55 14.95 31.35
CA MET A 44 33.81 16.00 32.06
C MET A 44 33.82 17.27 31.19
N SER A 45 32.74 18.04 31.19
CA SER A 45 32.68 19.28 30.41
C SER A 45 33.71 20.30 30.94
N GLU A 46 34.61 20.74 30.07
CA GLU A 46 35.69 21.67 30.44
C GLU A 46 35.22 23.13 30.48
N GLU A 47 34.14 23.45 29.76
CA GLU A 47 33.47 24.75 29.76
C GLU A 47 31.96 24.61 29.95
N ALA A 48 31.30 25.72 30.36
CA ALA A 48 29.86 25.78 30.45
C ALA A 48 29.29 26.00 29.05
N PHE A 49 28.25 25.26 28.68
CA PHE A 49 27.64 25.37 27.36
C PHE A 49 26.14 25.62 27.50
N THR A 50 25.57 26.35 26.55
CA THR A 50 24.15 26.69 26.56
C THR A 50 23.48 26.04 25.36
N PHE A 51 22.35 25.39 25.59
CA PHE A 51 21.50 24.89 24.52
C PHE A 51 20.11 25.51 24.60
N SER A 52 19.50 25.69 23.43
CA SER A 52 18.15 26.23 23.27
C SER A 52 17.27 25.22 22.54
N ALA A 53 16.15 24.84 23.14
CA ALA A 53 15.17 23.93 22.52
C ALA A 53 13.82 24.64 22.37
N LYS A 54 13.20 24.54 21.18
CA LYS A 54 11.87 25.13 20.94
C LYS A 54 10.78 24.09 21.24
N VAL A 55 9.88 24.44 22.14
CA VAL A 55 8.62 23.73 22.42
C VAL A 55 7.61 24.17 21.37
N THR A 56 6.99 23.22 20.66
CA THR A 56 6.22 23.46 19.43
C THR A 56 4.80 24.00 19.64
N HIS A 57 4.50 24.60 20.79
CA HIS A 57 3.18 25.18 21.08
C HIS A 57 3.29 26.55 21.75
N ASP A 58 2.59 27.54 21.19
CA ASP A 58 2.69 28.96 21.57
C ASP A 58 2.15 29.23 23.00
N GLU A 59 1.33 28.33 23.55
CA GLU A 59 0.80 28.43 24.92
C GLU A 59 1.71 27.81 26.01
N ALA A 60 2.86 27.24 25.64
CA ALA A 60 3.81 26.69 26.61
C ALA A 60 4.60 27.77 27.38
N ALA A 61 4.54 29.02 26.91
CA ALA A 61 5.20 30.18 27.51
C ALA A 61 4.83 30.33 29.00
N GLY A 62 5.84 30.50 29.86
CA GLY A 62 5.67 30.61 31.31
C GLY A 62 5.59 29.27 32.07
N SER A 63 5.57 28.13 31.37
CA SER A 63 5.68 26.81 32.02
C SER A 63 7.07 26.62 32.64
N THR A 64 7.16 25.89 33.76
CA THR A 64 8.45 25.62 34.42
C THR A 64 9.08 24.36 33.84
N PHE A 65 10.40 24.36 33.68
CA PHE A 65 11.17 23.18 33.32
C PHE A 65 12.29 22.93 34.33
N THR A 66 12.74 21.68 34.40
CA THR A 66 13.88 21.25 35.21
C THR A 66 14.78 20.36 34.37
N VAL A 67 16.07 20.69 34.30
CA VAL A 67 17.12 19.84 33.77
C VAL A 67 17.86 19.19 34.92
N SER A 68 18.02 17.88 34.91
CA SER A 68 18.75 17.15 35.95
C SER A 68 19.69 16.10 35.37
N GLN A 69 20.78 15.83 36.10
CA GLN A 69 21.66 14.70 35.83
C GLN A 69 21.81 13.90 37.12
N PRO A 70 21.04 12.81 37.30
CA PRO A 70 21.01 12.08 38.57
C PRO A 70 22.38 11.56 39.02
N SER A 71 23.26 11.20 38.08
CA SER A 71 24.62 10.69 38.35
C SER A 71 25.56 11.74 38.95
N THR A 72 25.34 13.03 38.68
CA THR A 72 26.19 14.14 39.17
C THR A 72 25.45 15.08 40.13
N LYS A 73 24.16 14.82 40.39
CA LYS A 73 23.24 15.67 41.17
C LYS A 73 23.06 17.08 40.60
N LEU A 74 23.38 17.29 39.33
CA LEU A 74 23.08 18.54 38.65
C LEU A 74 21.56 18.73 38.59
N THR A 75 21.06 19.92 38.93
CA THR A 75 19.65 20.30 38.78
C THR A 75 19.57 21.79 38.45
N ILE A 76 18.92 22.13 37.34
CA ILE A 76 18.74 23.49 36.82
C ILE A 76 17.26 23.67 36.57
N VAL A 77 16.64 24.72 37.12
CA VAL A 77 15.22 25.01 36.94
C VAL A 77 15.08 26.33 36.20
N GLY A 78 14.17 26.39 35.23
CA GLY A 78 13.89 27.60 34.47
C GLY A 78 12.44 27.66 33.99
N THR A 79 12.14 28.68 33.18
CA THR A 79 10.81 28.91 32.59
C THR A 79 10.91 28.96 31.07
N VAL A 80 9.92 28.39 30.39
CA VAL A 80 9.79 28.50 28.93
C VAL A 80 9.51 29.96 28.58
N ASP A 81 10.28 30.52 27.66
CA ASP A 81 10.13 31.92 27.24
C ASP A 81 8.89 32.14 26.34
N ASN A 82 8.60 33.40 26.01
CA ASN A 82 7.43 33.78 25.22
C ASN A 82 7.46 33.29 23.76
N ASP A 83 8.63 32.84 23.27
CA ASP A 83 8.79 32.23 21.94
C ASP A 83 8.74 30.69 22.02
N ALA A 84 8.25 30.19 23.14
CA ALA A 84 8.17 28.79 23.51
C ALA A 84 9.54 28.08 23.55
N ARG A 85 10.63 28.77 23.90
CA ARG A 85 11.97 28.16 24.01
C ARG A 85 12.41 27.92 25.44
N ILE A 86 13.19 26.86 25.60
CA ILE A 86 13.88 26.48 26.82
C ILE A 86 15.37 26.76 26.59
N ASN A 87 15.93 27.70 27.36
CA ASN A 87 17.35 28.03 27.29
C ASN A 87 18.02 27.54 28.58
N VAL A 88 19.02 26.67 28.44
CA VAL A 88 19.67 25.99 29.58
C VAL A 88 21.17 26.12 29.45
N THR A 89 21.79 26.75 30.45
CA THR A 89 23.24 26.80 30.59
C THR A 89 23.69 25.71 31.55
N VAL A 90 24.39 24.71 31.01
CA VAL A 90 24.97 23.60 31.78
C VAL A 90 26.34 24.02 32.31
N PRO A 91 26.59 23.90 33.63
CA PRO A 91 27.83 24.36 34.23
C PRO A 91 29.03 23.46 33.89
N VAL A 92 30.22 24.05 34.00
CA VAL A 92 31.53 23.35 33.93
C VAL A 92 31.55 22.16 34.88
N GLY A 93 32.15 21.04 34.45
CA GLY A 93 32.29 19.82 35.25
C GLY A 93 31.05 18.92 35.21
N THR A 94 30.25 18.98 34.16
CA THR A 94 29.15 18.03 33.94
C THR A 94 29.69 16.76 33.28
N ASN A 95 29.32 15.57 33.79
CA ASN A 95 29.83 14.30 33.27
C ASN A 95 29.14 13.98 31.93
N LEU A 96 29.89 14.05 30.83
CA LEU A 96 29.31 13.95 29.49
C LEU A 96 28.88 12.52 29.14
N ASN A 97 29.49 11.52 29.77
CA ASN A 97 29.19 10.09 29.51
C ASN A 97 27.85 9.63 30.09
N HIS A 98 27.09 10.50 30.75
CA HIS A 98 25.74 10.22 31.27
C HIS A 98 24.71 11.23 30.72
N PRO A 99 23.48 10.80 30.41
CA PRO A 99 22.49 11.68 29.78
C PRO A 99 21.93 12.73 30.75
N LEU A 100 21.63 13.93 30.23
CA LEU A 100 20.83 14.95 30.91
C LEU A 100 19.33 14.68 30.72
N GLN A 101 18.55 14.75 31.79
CA GLN A 101 17.09 14.56 31.78
C GLN A 101 16.40 15.92 31.88
N ILE A 102 15.39 16.22 31.05
CA ILE A 102 14.72 17.53 30.98
C ILE A 102 13.20 17.40 31.17
N SER A 103 12.73 17.67 32.37
CA SER A 103 11.31 17.58 32.72
C SER A 103 10.62 18.92 32.55
N VAL A 104 9.44 18.97 31.92
CA VAL A 104 8.67 20.23 31.73
C VAL A 104 7.31 20.08 32.39
N SER A 105 7.03 20.92 33.38
CA SER A 105 5.76 20.97 34.10
C SER A 105 4.83 22.01 33.46
N LEU A 106 3.81 21.52 32.74
CA LEU A 106 2.80 22.36 32.10
C LEU A 106 1.75 22.83 33.11
N ASN A 107 1.19 24.01 32.90
CA ASN A 107 0.08 24.50 33.72
C ASN A 107 -1.23 23.70 33.44
N VAL A 108 -2.20 23.80 34.35
CA VAL A 108 -3.43 23.00 34.37
C VAL A 108 -4.33 23.23 33.15
N ASP A 109 -4.40 24.47 32.66
CA ASP A 109 -5.27 24.82 31.54
C ASP A 109 -4.70 24.29 30.20
N THR A 110 -3.37 24.36 30.02
CA THR A 110 -2.66 23.80 28.86
C THR A 110 -2.71 22.26 28.85
N PHE A 111 -2.62 21.61 30.01
CA PHE A 111 -2.75 20.14 30.11
C PHE A 111 -4.15 19.64 29.72
N LYS A 112 -5.21 20.34 30.17
CA LYS A 112 -6.60 19.96 29.88
C LYS A 112 -6.89 20.01 28.38
N TYR A 113 -6.45 21.05 27.69
CA TYR A 113 -6.62 21.21 26.24
C TYR A 113 -5.85 20.16 25.41
N LEU A 114 -4.63 19.81 25.82
CA LEU A 114 -3.80 18.79 25.16
C LEU A 114 -4.30 17.35 25.41
N SER A 115 -4.92 17.09 26.56
CA SER A 115 -5.49 15.77 26.89
C SER A 115 -6.75 15.43 26.08
N GLU A 116 -7.47 16.44 25.60
CA GLU A 116 -8.65 16.27 24.73
C GLU A 116 -8.26 16.15 23.24
N ASN A 117 -6.99 16.42 22.88
CA ASN A 117 -6.48 16.45 21.50
C ASN A 117 -5.20 15.62 21.31
N VAL A 118 -5.20 14.39 21.81
CA VAL A 118 -4.04 13.47 21.85
C VAL A 118 -3.43 13.17 20.46
N GLU A 119 -4.15 13.39 19.36
CA GLU A 119 -3.63 13.22 17.99
C GLU A 119 -2.63 14.33 17.57
N THR A 120 -2.61 15.46 18.27
CA THR A 120 -1.69 16.59 18.01
C THR A 120 -0.32 16.36 18.70
N LEU A 121 -0.29 15.70 19.86
CA LEU A 121 0.95 15.37 20.57
C LEU A 121 1.84 14.37 19.82
N SER A 122 1.25 13.43 19.08
CA SER A 122 2.03 12.52 18.21
C SER A 122 2.67 13.25 17.03
N LYS A 123 2.05 14.32 16.53
CA LYS A 123 2.60 15.17 15.47
C LYS A 123 3.64 16.18 15.96
N ILE A 124 3.59 16.54 17.24
CA ILE A 124 4.55 17.43 17.90
C ILE A 124 5.95 16.80 18.02
N VAL A 125 6.03 15.47 18.15
CA VAL A 125 7.30 14.74 18.34
C VAL A 125 7.96 14.33 17.00
N GLU A 126 7.21 14.23 15.90
CA GLU A 126 7.73 13.68 14.64
C GLU A 126 8.40 14.68 13.70
N ASN A 127 8.49 15.96 14.06
CA ASN A 127 9.05 16.98 13.16
C ASN A 127 10.30 17.64 13.76
N GLN A 128 11.48 17.03 13.56
CA GLN A 128 12.76 17.75 13.34
C GLN A 128 13.94 16.82 13.05
N ALA A 129 14.62 17.09 11.93
CA ALA A 129 15.81 16.38 11.43
C ALA A 129 17.08 16.52 12.29
N ALA A 130 16.99 17.03 13.52
CA ALA A 130 18.08 17.07 14.51
C ALA A 130 18.02 15.90 15.52
N SER A 131 16.94 15.12 15.55
CA SER A 131 16.68 14.11 16.61
C SER A 131 17.34 12.75 16.41
N GLN A 132 18.06 12.50 15.31
CA GLN A 132 18.83 11.26 15.17
C GLN A 132 19.97 11.17 16.20
N LEU A 133 20.35 12.28 16.83
CA LEU A 133 21.37 12.36 17.89
C LEU A 133 20.80 12.69 19.30
N ALA A 134 19.48 12.81 19.46
CA ALA A 134 18.86 13.04 20.77
C ALA A 134 17.54 12.25 20.91
N ARG A 135 17.56 11.13 21.64
CA ARG A 135 16.36 10.30 21.88
C ARG A 135 15.55 10.87 23.03
N ALA A 136 14.30 11.29 22.80
CA ALA A 136 13.37 11.75 23.82
C ALA A 136 12.44 10.62 24.29
N ASN A 137 12.45 10.28 25.58
CA ASN A 137 11.46 9.38 26.20
C ASN A 137 10.46 10.18 27.04
N LEU A 138 9.17 9.87 26.94
CA LEU A 138 8.08 10.57 27.63
C LEU A 138 7.52 9.71 28.77
N PHE A 139 7.50 10.23 30.00
CA PHE A 139 6.93 9.55 31.18
C PHE A 139 5.88 10.43 31.85
N ILE A 140 4.76 9.84 32.28
CA ILE A 140 3.75 10.53 33.08
C ILE A 140 3.85 9.97 34.50
N LYS A 141 4.16 10.82 35.48
CA LYS A 141 4.19 10.43 36.90
C LYS A 141 3.05 11.11 37.66
N ASN A 142 2.22 10.30 38.30
CA ASN A 142 1.29 10.78 39.33
C ASN A 142 2.02 10.76 40.67
N GLN A 143 2.30 11.92 41.27
CA GLN A 143 2.82 11.98 42.63
C GLN A 143 1.65 12.10 43.62
N GLU A 144 1.62 11.23 44.63
CA GLU A 144 0.63 11.33 45.72
C GLU A 144 0.78 12.67 46.44
N GLY A 145 -0.30 13.47 46.43
CA GLY A 145 -0.37 14.77 47.09
C GLY A 145 -0.19 16.00 46.19
N ALA A 146 0.13 15.83 44.90
CA ALA A 146 0.16 16.93 43.93
C ALA A 146 -1.21 17.09 43.23
N SER A 147 -1.70 18.31 43.08
CA SER A 147 -3.00 18.62 42.45
C SER A 147 -3.01 18.50 40.92
N SER A 148 -1.89 18.12 40.28
CA SER A 148 -1.75 18.04 38.82
C SER A 148 -0.67 17.02 38.40
N PRO A 149 -0.85 16.32 37.26
CA PRO A 149 0.12 15.35 36.75
C PRO A 149 1.38 16.03 36.19
N VAL A 150 2.55 15.42 36.40
CA VAL A 150 3.84 15.93 35.92
C VAL A 150 4.29 15.10 34.70
N VAL A 151 4.65 15.76 33.60
CA VAL A 151 5.16 15.14 32.37
C VAL A 151 6.69 15.27 32.33
N GLU A 152 7.37 14.13 32.22
CA GLU A 152 8.83 14.03 32.22
C GLU A 152 9.32 13.70 30.81
N VAL A 153 10.29 14.46 30.28
CA VAL A 153 10.93 14.19 28.99
C VAL A 153 12.43 13.90 29.23
N SER A 154 12.97 12.81 28.70
CA SER A 154 14.39 12.46 28.91
C SER A 154 15.12 12.42 27.58
N LEU A 155 16.17 13.22 27.41
CA LEU A 155 17.01 13.26 26.22
C LEU A 155 18.28 12.39 26.43
N GLN A 156 18.52 11.43 25.55
CA GLN A 156 19.77 10.64 25.54
C GLN A 156 20.71 11.14 24.44
N SER A 157 22.01 11.21 24.81
CA SER A 157 23.24 11.66 24.10
C SER A 157 23.57 13.16 24.04
N THR A 158 24.07 13.68 25.17
CA THR A 158 24.65 15.04 25.32
C THR A 158 26.18 15.11 25.14
N ALA A 159 26.91 13.98 25.19
CA ALA A 159 28.38 13.95 25.00
C ALA A 159 28.82 14.26 23.57
N GLU A 160 28.21 13.59 22.60
CA GLU A 160 28.64 13.66 21.19
C GLU A 160 28.37 15.04 20.58
N PHE A 161 27.30 15.71 21.04
CA PHE A 161 26.97 17.07 20.66
C PHE A 161 27.98 18.08 21.22
N ALA A 162 28.29 18.00 22.52
CA ALA A 162 29.23 18.90 23.18
C ALA A 162 30.68 18.76 22.65
N GLN A 163 31.08 17.57 22.20
CA GLN A 163 32.39 17.36 21.55
C GLN A 163 32.47 17.92 20.13
N ALA A 164 31.34 18.01 19.42
CA ALA A 164 31.30 18.42 18.03
C ALA A 164 31.10 19.95 17.88
N ASP A 165 30.47 20.59 18.86
CA ASP A 165 30.15 22.03 18.89
C ASP A 165 31.34 22.83 19.43
N THR A 166 32.40 22.91 18.64
CA THR A 166 33.69 23.45 19.08
C THR A 166 33.66 24.96 19.36
N ASP A 167 32.67 25.68 18.83
CA ASP A 167 32.45 27.10 19.13
C ASP A 167 31.42 27.37 20.24
N LEU A 168 30.87 26.30 20.84
CA LEU A 168 30.01 26.29 22.03
C LEU A 168 28.72 27.13 21.89
N ASN A 169 28.26 27.34 20.65
CA ASN A 169 27.11 28.19 20.37
C ASN A 169 25.77 27.41 20.42
N GLY A 170 25.82 26.09 20.59
CA GLY A 170 24.67 25.19 20.60
C GLY A 170 24.22 24.70 19.21
N TRP A 171 25.07 24.79 18.17
CA TRP A 171 24.78 24.40 16.78
C TRP A 171 26.04 23.96 15.99
N LEU A 172 26.02 22.77 15.39
CA LEU A 172 27.12 22.27 14.55
C LEU A 172 27.17 22.92 13.16
N SER A 173 28.24 23.65 12.86
CA SER A 173 28.48 24.23 11.54
C SER A 173 29.06 23.22 10.54
N ILE A 174 28.89 23.49 9.24
CA ILE A 174 29.45 22.67 8.14
C ILE A 174 30.98 22.49 8.27
N LYS A 175 31.66 23.47 8.86
CA LYS A 175 33.11 23.48 9.04
C LYS A 175 33.55 22.53 10.16
N GLU A 176 32.79 22.45 11.24
CA GLU A 176 33.01 21.53 12.37
C GLU A 176 32.71 20.08 11.96
N ILE A 177 31.79 19.90 11.02
CA ILE A 177 31.47 18.62 10.36
C ILE A 177 32.59 18.18 9.40
N GLN A 178 33.34 19.12 8.79
CA GLN A 178 34.37 18.83 7.79
C GLN A 178 35.77 18.49 8.35
N ILE A 179 36.11 18.86 9.58
CA ILE A 179 37.50 18.78 10.09
C ILE A 179 37.96 17.35 10.44
N LYS A 180 37.04 16.37 10.56
CA LYS A 180 37.40 15.03 11.09
C LYS A 180 37.64 13.91 10.06
N HIS A 181 37.49 14.17 8.76
CA HIS A 181 37.61 13.12 7.74
C HIS A 181 38.57 13.48 6.60
N SER A 182 39.86 13.59 6.92
CA SER A 182 40.94 13.36 5.96
C SER A 182 41.56 11.98 6.23
N ASP A 183 41.72 11.20 5.17
CA ASP A 183 42.40 9.90 5.06
C ASP A 183 41.60 8.64 5.37
N SER A 184 40.86 8.15 4.37
CA SER A 184 41.12 6.82 3.75
C SER A 184 40.08 6.50 2.66
N ALA A 185 40.53 5.75 1.65
CA ALA A 185 39.88 5.57 0.36
C ALA A 185 38.57 4.75 0.40
N GLN A 186 37.44 5.40 0.10
CA GLN A 186 36.19 4.80 -0.39
C GLN A 186 35.45 5.83 -1.27
N ASP A 187 35.65 5.74 -2.58
CA ASP A 187 35.21 6.72 -3.58
C ASP A 187 33.96 6.24 -4.35
N ASP A 188 32.76 6.45 -3.78
CA ASP A 188 31.50 6.34 -4.56
C ASP A 188 30.41 7.37 -4.14
N TYR A 189 30.52 7.97 -2.95
CA TYR A 189 29.58 8.99 -2.48
C TYR A 189 29.90 10.41 -3.01
N LEU A 190 31.18 10.77 -3.17
CA LEU A 190 31.57 12.11 -3.64
C LEU A 190 31.43 12.30 -5.16
N THR A 191 31.52 11.24 -5.96
CA THR A 191 31.15 11.27 -7.39
C THR A 191 29.65 11.57 -7.55
N GLN A 192 28.80 11.02 -6.69
CA GLN A 192 27.35 11.28 -6.68
C GLN A 192 26.98 12.71 -6.24
N VAL A 193 27.73 13.32 -5.31
CA VAL A 193 27.53 14.73 -4.91
C VAL A 193 27.98 15.69 -6.02
N LYS A 194 29.03 15.34 -6.77
CA LYS A 194 29.52 16.14 -7.91
C LYS A 194 28.55 16.13 -9.10
N ASP A 195 27.92 14.99 -9.37
CA ASP A 195 26.88 14.85 -10.41
C ASP A 195 25.56 15.55 -10.03
N LEU A 196 25.23 15.64 -8.73
CA LEU A 196 24.10 16.42 -8.19
C LEU A 196 24.25 17.93 -8.44
N MET A 197 25.49 18.46 -8.44
CA MET A 197 25.75 19.88 -8.72
C MET A 197 25.75 20.19 -10.23
N ILE A 198 26.15 19.25 -11.09
CA ILE A 198 26.07 19.38 -12.56
C ILE A 198 24.61 19.25 -13.04
N ALA A 199 23.84 18.35 -12.43
CA ALA A 199 22.41 18.18 -12.72
C ALA A 199 21.57 19.42 -12.36
N ALA A 200 21.99 20.21 -11.36
CA ALA A 200 21.33 21.46 -10.98
C ALA A 200 21.45 22.58 -12.05
N GLU A 201 22.54 22.61 -12.84
CA GLU A 201 22.68 23.60 -13.94
C GLU A 201 22.02 23.11 -15.25
N VAL A 202 21.99 21.80 -15.51
CA VAL A 202 21.28 21.22 -16.67
C VAL A 202 19.75 21.30 -16.49
N ALA A 203 19.25 21.13 -15.27
CA ALA A 203 17.83 21.32 -14.92
C ALA A 203 17.35 22.77 -15.10
N ARG A 204 18.27 23.75 -15.17
CA ARG A 204 17.95 25.16 -15.39
C ARG A 204 17.61 25.48 -16.85
N GLN A 205 17.90 24.60 -17.82
CA GLN A 205 17.86 24.96 -19.24
C GLN A 205 16.98 24.11 -20.17
N THR A 206 16.21 23.10 -19.72
CA THR A 206 15.32 22.37 -20.65
C THR A 206 14.03 21.81 -20.02
N PRO A 207 12.84 21.99 -20.65
CA PRO A 207 11.54 21.76 -20.02
C PRO A 207 10.92 20.43 -20.44
N SER A 208 11.05 19.37 -19.64
CA SER A 208 10.12 18.21 -19.57
C SER A 208 10.69 17.08 -18.70
N LYS A 209 9.78 16.41 -17.98
CA LYS A 209 9.94 15.20 -17.13
C LYS A 209 10.30 15.45 -15.66
N LEU A 210 9.32 15.17 -14.79
CA LEU A 210 9.51 14.97 -13.35
C LEU A 210 9.64 13.47 -13.10
N TYR A 211 10.76 13.06 -12.49
CA TYR A 211 11.01 11.69 -12.02
C TYR A 211 11.43 11.78 -10.56
N TYR A 212 10.79 11.02 -9.66
CA TYR A 212 11.18 10.90 -8.25
C TYR A 212 11.67 9.48 -8.00
N LYS A 213 12.77 9.34 -7.25
CA LYS A 213 13.50 8.08 -7.14
C LYS A 213 12.94 7.17 -6.03
N THR A 214 12.18 7.72 -5.07
CA THR A 214 11.48 6.94 -4.02
C THR A 214 10.18 7.60 -3.53
N THR A 215 9.26 6.81 -2.98
CA THR A 215 7.99 7.27 -2.38
C THR A 215 8.20 8.22 -1.20
N TYR A 216 9.31 8.09 -0.48
CA TYR A 216 9.70 9.01 0.60
C TYR A 216 10.13 10.39 0.08
N GLU A 217 10.81 10.45 -1.07
CA GLU A 217 11.19 11.70 -1.75
C GLU A 217 9.96 12.47 -2.28
N MET A 218 8.94 11.72 -2.71
CA MET A 218 7.64 12.25 -3.11
C MET A 218 6.83 12.77 -1.91
N MET A 219 6.74 12.01 -0.83
CA MET A 219 5.98 12.37 0.37
C MET A 219 6.62 13.52 1.16
N ALA A 220 7.95 13.58 1.21
CA ALA A 220 8.69 14.69 1.82
C ALA A 220 8.46 16.01 1.07
N LYS A 221 8.41 16.00 -0.27
CA LYS A 221 8.08 17.21 -1.06
C LYS A 221 6.62 17.68 -0.93
N PHE A 222 5.65 16.79 -0.71
CA PHE A 222 4.24 17.19 -0.53
C PHE A 222 3.92 17.83 0.81
N GLN A 223 4.81 17.65 1.80
CA GLN A 223 4.62 18.24 3.12
C GLN A 223 5.09 19.69 3.20
N VAL A 224 6.06 20.11 2.39
CA VAL A 224 6.69 21.45 2.50
C VAL A 224 6.45 22.38 1.30
N ASP A 225 6.19 21.86 0.11
CA ASP A 225 5.99 22.71 -1.07
C ASP A 225 4.51 22.74 -1.46
N LYS A 226 3.80 23.80 -1.06
CA LYS A 226 2.37 23.99 -1.40
C LYS A 226 2.16 24.09 -2.92
N MET A 227 3.17 24.52 -3.68
CA MET A 227 3.12 24.64 -5.14
C MET A 227 3.46 23.33 -5.85
N ALA A 228 4.35 22.48 -5.31
CA ALA A 228 4.57 21.10 -5.79
C ALA A 228 3.54 20.11 -5.27
N LYS A 229 2.90 20.36 -4.13
CA LYS A 229 1.68 19.67 -3.68
C LYS A 229 0.53 20.03 -4.61
N ASN A 230 0.34 21.32 -4.91
CA ASN A 230 -0.64 21.75 -5.91
C ASN A 230 -0.25 21.31 -7.32
N ALA A 231 1.03 21.22 -7.67
CA ALA A 231 1.50 20.68 -8.95
C ALA A 231 1.54 19.15 -8.97
N PHE A 232 1.50 18.45 -7.84
CA PHE A 232 1.31 16.99 -7.76
C PHE A 232 -0.17 16.63 -7.86
N PHE A 233 -1.02 17.39 -7.16
CA PHE A 233 -2.46 17.32 -7.37
C PHE A 233 -2.86 17.88 -8.75
N ALA A 234 -2.06 18.77 -9.35
CA ALA A 234 -2.19 19.22 -10.73
C ALA A 234 -1.37 18.38 -11.74
N THR A 235 -0.45 17.50 -11.35
CA THR A 235 0.11 16.46 -12.24
C THR A 235 -0.66 15.15 -12.15
N HIS A 236 -1.50 14.99 -11.12
CA HIS A 236 -2.69 14.17 -11.21
C HIS A 236 -3.75 14.82 -12.08
N SER A 237 -3.67 16.12 -12.39
CA SER A 237 -4.42 16.67 -13.52
C SER A 237 -3.75 16.33 -14.85
N THR A 238 -2.42 16.23 -14.98
CA THR A 238 -1.80 15.84 -16.26
C THR A 238 -1.85 14.34 -16.56
N LEU A 239 -1.88 13.46 -15.56
CA LEU A 239 -2.07 12.01 -15.73
C LEU A 239 -3.56 11.65 -15.86
N ILE A 240 -4.47 12.34 -15.17
CA ILE A 240 -5.91 12.29 -15.47
C ILE A 240 -6.19 13.00 -16.80
N GLN A 241 -5.46 14.04 -17.20
CA GLN A 241 -5.57 14.67 -18.53
C GLN A 241 -4.90 13.81 -19.60
N ALA A 242 -3.85 13.04 -19.29
CA ALA A 242 -3.22 12.09 -20.21
C ALA A 242 -4.07 10.81 -20.34
N ALA A 243 -4.68 10.35 -19.24
CA ALA A 243 -5.69 9.31 -19.22
C ALA A 243 -6.97 9.80 -19.88
N ARG A 244 -7.42 11.05 -19.69
CA ARG A 244 -8.51 11.67 -20.47
C ARG A 244 -8.11 11.84 -21.94
N LYS A 245 -6.85 12.17 -22.23
CA LYS A 245 -6.31 12.24 -23.59
C LYS A 245 -6.09 10.87 -24.21
N SER A 246 -5.96 9.79 -23.43
CA SER A 246 -5.83 8.42 -23.97
C SER A 246 -7.16 7.64 -23.96
N LEU A 247 -8.05 7.91 -23.00
CA LEU A 247 -9.41 7.37 -22.88
C LEU A 247 -10.37 8.12 -23.82
N PHE A 248 -10.20 9.45 -23.98
CA PHE A 248 -11.10 10.32 -24.76
C PHE A 248 -10.41 10.98 -25.96
N ASN A 249 -9.16 10.61 -26.27
CA ASN A 249 -8.37 11.05 -27.44
C ASN A 249 -8.27 12.58 -27.65
N GLN A 250 -8.55 13.43 -26.64
CA GLN A 250 -8.70 14.89 -26.77
C GLN A 250 -7.43 15.63 -27.25
N THR A 251 -7.51 16.19 -28.45
CA THR A 251 -6.47 16.95 -29.15
C THR A 251 -6.44 18.43 -28.76
N SER A 252 -7.54 18.98 -28.24
CA SER A 252 -7.61 20.35 -27.73
C SER A 252 -7.01 20.45 -26.32
N THR A 253 -6.30 21.53 -26.03
CA THR A 253 -5.92 21.91 -24.66
C THR A 253 -7.17 21.93 -23.79
N PRO A 254 -7.21 21.22 -22.64
CA PRO A 254 -8.31 21.32 -21.71
C PRO A 254 -8.49 22.79 -21.32
N ASN A 255 -9.69 23.33 -21.52
CA ASN A 255 -10.07 24.60 -20.91
C ASN A 255 -10.61 24.30 -19.50
N ASP A 256 -10.72 25.30 -18.64
CA ASP A 256 -11.19 25.12 -17.25
C ASP A 256 -12.56 24.40 -17.19
N GLU A 257 -13.35 24.45 -18.26
CA GLU A 257 -14.64 23.76 -18.36
C GLU A 257 -14.54 22.26 -18.62
N THR A 258 -13.60 21.77 -19.44
CA THR A 258 -13.40 20.31 -19.61
C THR A 258 -12.72 19.65 -18.42
N SER A 259 -12.16 20.43 -17.48
CA SER A 259 -11.78 19.92 -16.15
C SER A 259 -12.99 19.48 -15.33
N ASP A 260 -14.08 20.23 -15.46
CA ASP A 260 -15.24 20.25 -14.57
C ASP A 260 -16.47 19.53 -15.16
N PHE A 261 -16.58 19.47 -16.49
CA PHE A 261 -17.70 18.85 -17.20
C PHE A 261 -17.23 17.92 -18.32
N LEU A 262 -17.95 16.81 -18.51
CA LEU A 262 -17.73 15.86 -19.59
C LEU A 262 -18.96 15.77 -20.50
N ARG A 263 -18.81 16.13 -21.77
CA ARG A 263 -19.89 15.98 -22.76
C ARG A 263 -20.03 14.53 -23.19
N LEU A 264 -21.27 14.07 -23.31
CA LEU A 264 -21.61 12.69 -23.63
C LEU A 264 -22.55 12.62 -24.83
N ASP A 265 -22.48 11.52 -25.56
CA ASP A 265 -23.47 11.12 -26.56
C ASP A 265 -24.79 10.64 -25.90
N SER A 266 -25.78 10.31 -26.73
CA SER A 266 -27.09 9.83 -26.26
C SER A 266 -27.02 8.50 -25.53
N SER A 267 -25.96 7.73 -25.74
CA SER A 267 -25.68 6.47 -25.03
C SER A 267 -24.96 6.70 -23.69
N GLY A 268 -24.69 7.95 -23.35
CA GLY A 268 -24.02 8.34 -22.11
C GLY A 268 -22.52 8.04 -22.13
N TRP A 269 -21.91 7.93 -23.30
CA TRP A 269 -20.47 7.78 -23.47
C TRP A 269 -19.81 9.11 -23.83
N PRO A 270 -18.56 9.36 -23.40
CA PRO A 270 -17.84 10.57 -23.76
C PRO A 270 -17.66 10.65 -25.27
N LEU A 271 -17.80 11.86 -25.82
CA LEU A 271 -17.67 12.06 -27.27
C LEU A 271 -16.27 11.65 -27.75
N SER A 272 -16.24 10.82 -28.79
CA SER A 272 -15.00 10.24 -29.33
C SER A 272 -14.48 10.90 -30.62
N ASP A 273 -15.30 11.70 -31.31
CA ASP A 273 -14.96 12.33 -32.61
C ASP A 273 -14.47 13.78 -32.41
N GLN A 274 -13.36 14.12 -33.07
CA GLN A 274 -12.58 15.35 -32.87
C GLN A 274 -12.28 16.13 -34.15
N THR A 275 -13.03 15.85 -35.20
CA THR A 275 -12.91 16.64 -36.43
C THR A 275 -13.53 18.04 -36.30
N LEU A 276 -14.35 18.25 -35.27
CA LEU A 276 -15.04 19.51 -34.97
C LEU A 276 -14.40 20.22 -33.77
N THR A 277 -14.42 21.56 -33.79
CA THR A 277 -14.00 22.34 -32.62
C THR A 277 -14.88 22.04 -31.42
N TYR A 278 -14.39 22.25 -30.19
CA TYR A 278 -15.16 21.96 -28.98
C TYR A 278 -16.58 22.55 -29.01
N ASN A 279 -16.78 23.74 -29.58
CA ASN A 279 -18.11 24.38 -29.66
C ASN A 279 -19.04 23.78 -30.74
N GLU A 280 -18.51 22.96 -31.64
CA GLU A 280 -19.24 22.39 -32.78
C GLU A 280 -19.60 20.92 -32.60
N GLN A 281 -19.06 20.25 -31.56
CA GLN A 281 -19.36 18.83 -31.30
C GLN A 281 -20.80 18.63 -30.83
N PRO A 282 -21.61 17.77 -31.48
CA PRO A 282 -22.96 17.45 -31.03
C PRO A 282 -22.88 16.59 -29.77
N TRP A 283 -23.52 17.04 -28.70
CA TRP A 283 -23.58 16.35 -27.42
C TRP A 283 -25.04 16.21 -26.98
N SER A 284 -25.35 15.11 -26.31
CA SER A 284 -26.70 14.88 -25.78
C SER A 284 -26.80 15.38 -24.36
N CYS A 285 -25.85 15.06 -23.49
CA CYS A 285 -25.84 15.59 -22.11
C CYS A 285 -24.41 15.90 -21.66
N VAL A 286 -24.30 16.51 -20.48
CA VAL A 286 -23.03 16.84 -19.84
C VAL A 286 -23.02 16.25 -18.44
N ASP A 287 -21.94 15.57 -18.06
CA ASP A 287 -21.70 15.04 -16.72
C ASP A 287 -20.83 16.02 -15.92
N ASP A 288 -21.30 16.43 -14.75
CA ASP A 288 -20.53 17.21 -13.80
C ASP A 288 -19.50 16.32 -13.09
N ILE A 289 -18.23 16.49 -13.43
CA ILE A 289 -17.11 15.71 -12.92
C ILE A 289 -16.28 16.49 -11.88
N ARG A 290 -16.78 17.64 -11.41
CA ARG A 290 -16.14 18.43 -10.35
C ARG A 290 -15.98 17.58 -9.09
N ARG A 291 -14.92 17.86 -8.31
CA ARG A 291 -14.70 17.28 -6.97
C ARG A 291 -15.63 17.96 -5.95
N VAL A 292 -16.94 17.83 -6.15
CA VAL A 292 -17.96 18.32 -5.20
C VAL A 292 -17.91 17.43 -3.94
N PRO A 293 -18.32 17.92 -2.74
CA PRO A 293 -18.43 17.07 -1.56
C PRO A 293 -19.26 15.82 -1.83
N ILE A 294 -19.03 14.78 -1.03
CA ILE A 294 -19.46 13.38 -1.27
C ILE A 294 -20.97 13.23 -1.55
N SER A 295 -21.81 14.22 -1.25
CA SER A 295 -23.25 14.21 -1.53
C SER A 295 -23.66 14.49 -2.98
N ASP A 296 -22.81 15.11 -3.81
CA ASP A 296 -23.27 15.77 -5.06
C ASP A 296 -22.56 15.24 -6.33
N TYR A 297 -21.93 14.07 -6.28
CA TYR A 297 -21.28 13.48 -7.45
C TYR A 297 -22.30 13.04 -8.51
N GLY A 298 -22.04 13.36 -9.78
CA GLY A 298 -22.79 12.81 -10.91
C GLY A 298 -24.09 13.54 -11.24
N ILE A 299 -24.04 14.88 -11.26
CA ILE A 299 -25.10 15.69 -11.86
C ILE A 299 -24.95 15.58 -13.38
N ARG A 300 -25.95 15.02 -14.05
CA ARG A 300 -26.07 15.15 -15.50
C ARG A 300 -26.96 16.33 -15.83
N LEU A 301 -26.50 17.14 -16.77
CA LEU A 301 -27.20 18.28 -17.30
C LEU A 301 -27.58 17.98 -18.75
N TRP A 302 -28.85 18.16 -19.08
CA TRP A 302 -29.35 18.03 -20.44
C TRP A 302 -30.00 19.35 -20.86
N ASN A 303 -29.59 19.86 -22.03
CA ASN A 303 -30.19 21.04 -22.63
C ASN A 303 -31.05 20.59 -23.82
N THR A 304 -32.28 21.08 -23.89
CA THR A 304 -33.33 20.41 -24.63
C THR A 304 -33.32 20.61 -26.14
N ASN A 305 -32.30 21.23 -26.77
CA ASN A 305 -31.99 21.07 -28.19
C ASN A 305 -30.76 21.87 -28.65
N GLU A 306 -30.10 21.32 -29.66
CA GLU A 306 -29.04 21.91 -30.47
C GLU A 306 -29.43 23.30 -31.00
N ARG A 307 -28.63 24.31 -30.63
CA ARG A 307 -28.72 25.72 -31.06
C ARG A 307 -30.04 26.40 -30.66
N ALA A 308 -29.91 27.33 -29.71
CA ALA A 308 -30.77 28.47 -29.39
C ALA A 308 -32.17 28.51 -30.06
N GLU A 309 -33.22 28.74 -29.25
CA GLU A 309 -34.56 29.26 -29.65
C GLU A 309 -35.80 28.34 -29.54
N LYS A 310 -35.93 27.46 -28.54
CA LYS A 310 -37.29 27.01 -28.17
C LYS A 310 -37.57 27.12 -26.67
N ASN A 311 -38.26 28.21 -26.32
CA ASN A 311 -38.99 28.27 -25.07
C ASN A 311 -40.02 27.13 -25.05
N SER A 312 -40.05 26.37 -23.96
CA SER A 312 -41.08 25.36 -23.72
C SER A 312 -42.24 26.00 -22.97
N ALA A 313 -43.47 25.73 -23.45
CA ALA A 313 -44.67 26.06 -22.72
C ALA A 313 -44.78 25.16 -21.49
N LYS A 314 -45.40 25.68 -20.43
CA LYS A 314 -45.60 24.97 -19.17
C LYS A 314 -46.28 23.60 -19.36
N GLU A 315 -47.26 23.53 -20.26
CA GLU A 315 -48.05 22.31 -20.55
C GLU A 315 -47.22 21.18 -21.19
N ASP A 316 -46.14 21.51 -21.90
CA ASP A 316 -45.32 20.53 -22.63
C ASP A 316 -44.21 19.91 -21.77
N LEU A 317 -43.84 20.54 -20.65
CA LEU A 317 -42.70 20.13 -19.82
C LEU A 317 -42.86 18.71 -19.26
N GLY A 318 -44.06 18.37 -18.79
CA GLY A 318 -44.33 17.04 -18.23
C GLY A 318 -44.13 15.93 -19.25
N THR A 319 -44.71 16.09 -20.44
CA THR A 319 -44.60 15.11 -21.54
C THR A 319 -43.16 14.99 -22.03
N MET A 320 -42.44 16.11 -22.13
CA MET A 320 -41.03 16.12 -22.53
C MET A 320 -40.15 15.35 -21.53
N ILE A 321 -40.26 15.65 -20.23
CA ILE A 321 -39.48 14.97 -19.18
C ILE A 321 -39.79 13.47 -19.17
N GLN A 322 -41.07 13.10 -19.28
CA GLN A 322 -41.48 11.69 -19.33
C GLN A 322 -40.86 10.98 -20.54
N THR A 323 -40.92 11.57 -21.73
CA THR A 323 -40.35 10.99 -22.95
C THR A 323 -38.84 10.75 -22.83
N LEU A 324 -38.11 11.67 -22.19
CA LEU A 324 -36.67 11.54 -21.97
C LEU A 324 -36.34 10.44 -20.96
N ASN A 325 -37.16 10.31 -19.92
CA ASN A 325 -37.00 9.26 -18.93
C ASN A 325 -37.31 7.87 -19.50
N ASP A 326 -38.33 7.78 -20.35
CA ASP A 326 -38.71 6.53 -21.03
C ASP A 326 -37.67 6.09 -22.08
N SER A 327 -36.98 7.04 -22.71
CA SER A 327 -35.93 6.78 -23.70
C SER A 327 -34.54 6.59 -23.10
N GLU A 328 -34.41 6.72 -21.79
CA GLU A 328 -33.16 6.58 -21.03
C GLU A 328 -31.97 7.33 -21.62
N VAL A 329 -32.19 8.56 -22.10
CA VAL A 329 -31.11 9.37 -22.71
C VAL A 329 -29.96 9.50 -21.73
N CYS A 330 -28.74 9.22 -22.22
CA CYS A 330 -27.53 9.14 -21.42
C CYS A 330 -27.55 8.08 -20.30
N LYS A 331 -28.31 7.00 -20.46
CA LYS A 331 -28.52 5.95 -19.44
C LYS A 331 -29.13 6.51 -18.14
N LYS A 332 -30.05 7.48 -18.27
CA LYS A 332 -30.77 8.08 -17.13
C LYS A 332 -32.26 8.10 -17.40
N SER A 333 -33.01 7.68 -16.39
CA SER A 333 -34.48 7.57 -16.40
C SER A 333 -35.15 8.49 -15.36
N ASN A 334 -34.40 9.44 -14.80
CA ASN A 334 -34.84 10.31 -13.71
C ASN A 334 -34.49 11.80 -13.93
N TRP A 335 -34.49 12.25 -15.19
CA TRP A 335 -34.44 13.65 -15.55
C TRP A 335 -35.59 14.43 -14.91
N ARG A 336 -35.28 15.61 -14.38
CA ARG A 336 -36.23 16.55 -13.77
C ARG A 336 -35.79 17.99 -13.95
N LEU A 337 -36.68 18.95 -13.65
CA LEU A 337 -36.27 20.34 -13.49
C LEU A 337 -35.35 20.50 -12.25
N PRO A 338 -34.35 21.39 -12.29
CA PRO A 338 -33.55 21.74 -11.13
C PRO A 338 -34.38 22.52 -10.11
N SER A 339 -33.99 22.46 -8.84
CA SER A 339 -34.42 23.46 -7.87
C SER A 339 -33.82 24.82 -8.21
N VAL A 340 -34.41 25.91 -7.69
CA VAL A 340 -33.82 27.26 -7.84
C VAL A 340 -32.37 27.27 -7.38
N THR A 341 -32.05 26.66 -6.23
CA THR A 341 -30.68 26.57 -5.72
C THR A 341 -29.73 25.80 -6.65
N GLU A 342 -30.18 24.67 -7.20
CA GLU A 342 -29.38 23.86 -8.14
C GLU A 342 -29.13 24.61 -9.45
N LEU A 343 -30.13 25.35 -9.94
CA LEU A 343 -30.02 26.19 -11.12
C LEU A 343 -29.03 27.33 -10.86
N SER A 344 -29.16 28.04 -9.75
CA SER A 344 -28.26 29.14 -9.35
C SER A 344 -26.81 28.69 -9.20
N ALA A 345 -26.55 27.42 -8.89
CA ALA A 345 -25.18 26.89 -8.84
C ALA A 345 -24.46 26.90 -10.21
N LEU A 346 -25.19 26.87 -11.34
CA LEU A 346 -24.64 27.03 -12.70
C LEU A 346 -24.28 28.47 -13.06
N PHE A 347 -24.77 29.43 -12.28
CA PHE A 347 -24.49 30.86 -12.45
C PHE A 347 -23.53 31.33 -11.33
N SER A 348 -22.70 32.33 -11.63
CA SER A 348 -21.82 33.00 -10.68
C SER A 348 -22.14 34.48 -10.67
N GLY A 349 -22.96 34.93 -9.73
CA GLY A 349 -23.47 36.30 -9.75
C GLY A 349 -24.30 36.53 -11.01
N THR A 350 -23.81 37.40 -11.92
CA THR A 350 -24.44 37.69 -13.20
C THR A 350 -23.75 37.07 -14.42
N ASP A 351 -22.98 36.01 -14.23
CA ASP A 351 -22.33 35.30 -15.34
C ASP A 351 -22.68 33.81 -15.32
N ILE A 352 -22.80 33.20 -16.51
CA ILE A 352 -22.85 31.74 -16.66
C ILE A 352 -21.46 31.21 -16.34
N LYS A 353 -21.33 30.25 -15.42
CA LYS A 353 -20.01 29.72 -15.04
C LYS A 353 -19.32 28.93 -16.15
N PHE A 354 -20.07 28.34 -17.07
CA PHE A 354 -19.57 27.41 -18.09
C PHE A 354 -20.06 27.77 -19.50
N PRO A 355 -19.70 28.97 -20.01
CA PRO A 355 -20.23 29.50 -21.25
C PRO A 355 -19.82 28.68 -22.49
N ASN A 356 -18.71 27.95 -22.51
CA ASN A 356 -18.37 27.11 -23.66
C ASN A 356 -19.18 25.80 -23.68
N THR A 357 -19.55 25.29 -22.52
CA THR A 357 -20.36 24.07 -22.34
C THR A 357 -21.82 24.36 -22.65
N PHE A 358 -22.30 25.55 -22.27
CA PHE A 358 -23.65 26.03 -22.52
C PHE A 358 -23.65 27.34 -23.33
N PRO A 359 -23.15 27.34 -24.58
CA PRO A 359 -22.94 28.57 -25.35
C PRO A 359 -24.23 29.24 -25.81
N SER A 360 -25.36 28.54 -25.72
CA SER A 360 -26.68 29.04 -26.09
C SER A 360 -27.48 29.60 -24.90
N LEU A 361 -26.91 29.61 -23.70
CA LEU A 361 -27.59 30.15 -22.52
C LEU A 361 -27.36 31.65 -22.40
N GLU A 362 -28.42 32.37 -22.04
CA GLU A 362 -28.38 33.80 -21.79
C GLU A 362 -28.85 34.11 -20.38
N ILE A 363 -28.16 34.99 -19.68
CA ILE A 363 -28.48 35.24 -18.27
C ILE A 363 -29.85 35.91 -18.07
N SER A 364 -30.25 36.75 -19.03
CA SER A 364 -31.55 37.42 -19.03
C SER A 364 -32.73 36.53 -19.42
N ALA A 365 -32.47 35.30 -19.86
CA ALA A 365 -33.53 34.36 -20.21
C ALA A 365 -34.28 33.87 -18.96
N ARG A 366 -35.50 33.37 -19.17
CA ARG A 366 -36.31 32.74 -18.13
C ARG A 366 -36.13 31.22 -18.21
N TYR A 367 -35.78 30.60 -17.09
CA TYR A 367 -35.50 29.18 -16.97
C TYR A 367 -36.55 28.50 -16.11
N TRP A 368 -36.99 27.32 -16.52
CA TRP A 368 -37.87 26.49 -15.71
C TRP A 368 -37.08 25.85 -14.56
N ALA A 369 -37.59 25.99 -13.34
CA ALA A 369 -37.06 25.39 -12.13
C ALA A 369 -38.21 24.97 -11.18
N THR A 370 -37.88 24.35 -10.06
CA THR A 370 -38.81 24.11 -8.96
C THR A 370 -38.45 24.91 -7.71
N ASP A 371 -39.45 25.45 -7.03
CA ASP A 371 -39.27 26.06 -5.71
C ASP A 371 -39.18 25.01 -4.57
N GLU A 372 -39.12 25.48 -3.33
CA GLU A 372 -39.01 24.62 -2.13
C GLU A 372 -40.23 23.69 -1.95
N ASP A 373 -41.40 24.07 -2.48
CA ASP A 373 -42.63 23.29 -2.45
C ASP A 373 -42.80 22.40 -3.70
N SER A 374 -41.71 22.23 -4.48
CA SER A 374 -41.68 21.47 -5.73
C SER A 374 -42.65 22.00 -6.80
N GLN A 375 -43.07 23.26 -6.72
CA GLN A 375 -43.89 23.91 -7.74
C GLN A 375 -43.02 24.45 -8.86
N GLN A 376 -43.51 24.38 -10.10
CA GLN A 376 -42.79 24.94 -11.25
C GLN A 376 -42.76 26.46 -11.18
N VAL A 377 -41.56 27.04 -11.33
CA VAL A 377 -41.32 28.48 -11.33
C VAL A 377 -40.44 28.88 -12.51
N LEU A 378 -40.49 30.16 -12.87
CA LEU A 378 -39.57 30.75 -13.84
C LEU A 378 -38.53 31.60 -13.12
N VAL A 379 -37.27 31.29 -13.36
CA VAL A 379 -36.11 31.96 -12.76
C VAL A 379 -35.36 32.72 -13.84
N SER A 380 -35.03 33.97 -13.59
CA SER A 380 -34.05 34.71 -14.37
C SER A 380 -33.00 35.32 -13.44
N PHE A 381 -31.85 35.71 -13.98
CA PHE A 381 -30.76 36.24 -13.17
C PHE A 381 -30.47 37.70 -13.56
N SER A 382 -30.30 38.55 -12.55
CA SER A 382 -30.03 39.98 -12.71
C SER A 382 -28.92 40.44 -11.75
N SER A 383 -28.47 41.69 -11.89
CA SER A 383 -27.45 42.28 -11.00
C SER A 383 -27.79 42.27 -9.51
N GLY A 384 -29.05 42.02 -9.15
CA GLY A 384 -29.51 41.89 -7.75
C GLY A 384 -29.65 40.44 -7.25
N GLY A 385 -29.34 39.43 -8.07
CA GLY A 385 -29.55 38.01 -7.77
C GLY A 385 -30.61 37.36 -8.66
N GLU A 386 -31.05 36.16 -8.25
CA GLU A 386 -32.13 35.41 -8.90
C GLU A 386 -33.49 36.10 -8.71
N VAL A 387 -34.28 36.15 -9.78
CA VAL A 387 -35.64 36.67 -9.78
C VAL A 387 -36.57 35.51 -10.09
N ILE A 388 -37.41 35.16 -9.10
CA ILE A 388 -38.36 34.05 -9.19
C ILE A 388 -39.75 34.60 -9.52
N ALA A 389 -40.38 34.07 -10.57
CA ALA A 389 -41.72 34.43 -11.00
C ALA A 389 -42.62 33.19 -11.03
N GLN A 390 -43.85 33.34 -10.53
CA GLN A 390 -44.89 32.32 -10.67
C GLN A 390 -45.39 32.29 -12.12
N PRO A 391 -45.43 31.12 -12.77
CA PRO A 391 -45.73 31.01 -14.19
C PRO A 391 -47.23 31.03 -14.46
N THR A 392 -47.62 31.70 -15.54
CA THR A 392 -48.93 31.59 -16.19
C THR A 392 -48.91 30.48 -17.25
N GLU A 393 -50.07 30.06 -17.75
CA GLU A 393 -50.16 29.01 -18.79
C GLU A 393 -49.57 29.45 -20.15
N GLU A 394 -49.48 30.76 -20.40
CA GLU A 394 -48.90 31.32 -21.63
C GLU A 394 -47.38 31.58 -21.50
N ASP A 395 -46.83 31.40 -20.30
CA ASP A 395 -45.42 31.64 -20.05
C ASP A 395 -44.53 30.57 -20.68
N ASN A 396 -43.37 31.03 -21.11
CA ASN A 396 -42.44 30.32 -21.95
C ASN A 396 -41.04 30.48 -21.34
N GLY A 397 -40.31 29.37 -21.22
CA GLY A 397 -38.98 29.36 -20.61
C GLY A 397 -38.08 28.26 -21.15
N ILE A 398 -36.77 28.41 -20.92
CA ILE A 398 -35.76 27.42 -21.26
C ILE A 398 -35.79 26.31 -20.21
N ALA A 399 -35.89 25.05 -20.63
CA ALA A 399 -35.76 23.92 -19.75
C ALA A 399 -34.30 23.43 -19.74
N LEU A 400 -33.70 23.38 -18.54
CA LEU A 400 -32.47 22.65 -18.29
C LEU A 400 -32.85 21.49 -17.39
N LEU A 401 -32.53 20.25 -17.78
CA LEU A 401 -32.89 19.08 -16.99
C LEU A 401 -31.67 18.54 -16.24
N TYR A 402 -31.94 18.09 -15.02
CA TYR A 402 -30.98 17.52 -14.10
C TYR A 402 -31.32 16.06 -13.86
N SER A 403 -30.31 15.22 -13.82
CA SER A 403 -30.40 13.87 -13.30
C SER A 403 -29.28 13.68 -12.28
N PHE A 404 -29.65 13.26 -11.08
CA PHE A 404 -28.69 12.96 -10.02
C PHE A 404 -28.44 11.47 -9.96
N GLU A 405 -27.16 11.11 -9.85
CA GLU A 405 -26.72 9.76 -9.56
C GLU A 405 -26.35 9.68 -8.08
N SER A 406 -27.19 9.04 -7.28
CA SER A 406 -26.86 8.83 -5.86
C SER A 406 -25.56 8.04 -5.76
N TYR A 407 -24.56 8.62 -5.12
CA TYR A 407 -23.36 7.88 -4.76
C TYR A 407 -23.52 7.29 -3.36
N ASP A 408 -22.96 6.10 -3.15
CA ASP A 408 -22.80 5.53 -1.82
C ASP A 408 -21.82 6.40 -1.00
N VAL A 409 -22.36 7.40 -0.30
CA VAL A 409 -21.66 8.15 0.74
C VAL A 409 -21.21 7.19 1.84
N TRP A 410 -19.90 7.11 2.04
CA TRP A 410 -19.30 6.33 3.13
C TRP A 410 -19.58 7.00 4.48
N SER A 411 -20.73 6.71 5.09
CA SER A 411 -21.04 7.16 6.44
C SER A 411 -20.05 6.56 7.45
N ASN A 412 -19.72 7.32 8.50
CA ASN A 412 -18.96 6.79 9.63
C ASN A 412 -19.77 5.65 10.26
N ILE A 413 -19.21 4.44 10.28
CA ILE A 413 -19.83 3.32 10.98
C ILE A 413 -19.40 3.40 12.45
N ILE A 414 -20.38 3.38 13.34
CA ILE A 414 -20.13 3.34 14.78
C ILE A 414 -19.48 2.00 15.12
N SER A 415 -18.35 2.04 15.82
CA SER A 415 -17.72 0.83 16.32
C SER A 415 -18.52 0.29 17.50
N ILE A 416 -19.21 -0.84 17.31
CA ILE A 416 -20.04 -1.47 18.34
C ILE A 416 -19.40 -2.79 18.72
N ASN A 417 -18.96 -2.93 19.96
CA ASN A 417 -18.38 -4.18 20.44
C ASN A 417 -19.42 -5.32 20.37
N THR A 418 -19.02 -6.50 19.90
CA THR A 418 -19.84 -7.72 19.94
C THR A 418 -19.82 -8.27 21.37
N PRO A 419 -20.93 -8.24 22.12
CA PRO A 419 -20.97 -8.84 23.45
C PRO A 419 -20.88 -10.36 23.31
N VAL A 420 -19.93 -10.98 24.03
CA VAL A 420 -19.71 -12.43 23.99
C VAL A 420 -19.72 -13.00 25.39
N ASN A 421 -20.55 -14.02 25.62
CA ASN A 421 -20.50 -14.86 26.81
C ASN A 421 -19.50 -15.99 26.57
N LEU A 422 -18.25 -15.80 27.00
CA LEU A 422 -17.15 -16.73 26.75
C LEU A 422 -17.43 -18.16 27.26
N PRO A 423 -17.99 -18.39 28.47
CA PRO A 423 -18.39 -19.73 28.91
C PRO A 423 -19.36 -20.43 27.95
N GLU A 424 -20.41 -19.74 27.49
CA GLU A 424 -21.37 -20.33 26.56
C GLU A 424 -20.73 -20.54 25.18
N LEU A 425 -19.91 -19.59 24.72
CA LEU A 425 -19.17 -19.71 23.47
C LEU A 425 -18.26 -20.94 23.49
N ARG A 426 -17.52 -21.16 24.58
CA ARG A 426 -16.65 -22.33 24.74
C ARG A 426 -17.45 -23.62 24.72
N LYS A 427 -18.58 -23.67 25.43
CA LYS A 427 -19.47 -24.84 25.41
C LYS A 427 -19.99 -25.17 24.01
N VAL A 428 -20.32 -24.16 23.20
CA VAL A 428 -20.80 -24.35 21.82
C VAL A 428 -19.67 -24.81 20.90
N TYR A 429 -18.54 -24.11 20.89
CA TYR A 429 -17.43 -24.41 19.97
C TYR A 429 -16.60 -25.64 20.35
N SER A 430 -16.72 -26.13 21.59
CA SER A 430 -16.11 -27.40 22.01
C SER A 430 -16.77 -28.63 21.39
N GLN A 431 -17.92 -28.46 20.74
CA GLN A 431 -18.56 -29.52 19.96
C GLN A 431 -17.91 -29.64 18.57
N SER A 432 -18.28 -30.69 17.82
CA SER A 432 -17.88 -30.82 16.41
C SER A 432 -18.24 -29.57 15.61
N PRO A 433 -17.43 -29.16 14.60
CA PRO A 433 -17.75 -28.02 13.74
C PRO A 433 -19.14 -28.06 13.10
N SER A 434 -19.66 -29.25 12.85
CA SER A 434 -21.04 -29.47 12.35
C SER A 434 -22.15 -28.99 13.29
N ALA A 435 -21.85 -28.80 14.58
CA ALA A 435 -22.78 -28.32 15.60
C ALA A 435 -22.57 -26.83 15.96
N TRP A 436 -21.62 -26.15 15.31
CA TRP A 436 -21.38 -24.74 15.56
C TRP A 436 -22.51 -23.87 14.98
N PRO A 437 -22.73 -22.66 15.51
CA PRO A 437 -23.71 -21.73 14.96
C PRO A 437 -23.32 -21.37 13.53
N GLU A 438 -24.28 -21.21 12.64
CA GLU A 438 -24.02 -20.87 11.24
C GLU A 438 -23.19 -19.58 11.12
N PRO A 439 -22.16 -19.55 10.25
CA PRO A 439 -21.38 -18.35 10.02
C PRO A 439 -22.20 -17.27 9.29
N ARG A 440 -21.80 -16.01 9.44
CA ARG A 440 -22.41 -14.88 8.71
C ARG A 440 -21.68 -14.64 7.39
N VAL A 441 -22.11 -15.34 6.35
CA VAL A 441 -21.64 -15.13 4.97
C VAL A 441 -22.61 -14.24 4.17
N ALA A 442 -22.18 -13.70 3.03
CA ALA A 442 -23.04 -12.99 2.10
C ALA A 442 -23.96 -13.96 1.33
N GLU A 443 -25.11 -13.46 0.88
CA GLU A 443 -26.04 -14.23 0.07
C GLU A 443 -25.36 -14.74 -1.22
N GLY A 444 -25.61 -16.01 -1.57
CA GLY A 444 -25.02 -16.66 -2.75
C GLY A 444 -23.54 -17.06 -2.61
N VAL A 445 -22.92 -16.85 -1.45
CA VAL A 445 -21.56 -17.33 -1.21
C VAL A 445 -21.58 -18.80 -0.78
N GLU A 446 -21.00 -19.66 -1.62
CA GLU A 446 -20.66 -21.04 -1.28
C GLU A 446 -19.51 -21.05 -0.26
N TRP A 447 -19.71 -21.72 0.87
CA TRP A 447 -18.72 -21.85 1.94
C TRP A 447 -18.68 -23.27 2.50
N GLN A 448 -17.54 -23.62 3.06
CA GLN A 448 -17.34 -24.85 3.83
C GLN A 448 -16.90 -24.50 5.24
N GLU A 449 -17.33 -25.26 6.24
CA GLU A 449 -16.90 -25.00 7.61
C GLU A 449 -15.37 -25.19 7.75
N LEU A 450 -14.79 -24.48 8.72
CA LEU A 450 -13.39 -24.65 9.08
C LEU A 450 -13.14 -26.07 9.59
N GLY A 451 -11.99 -26.63 9.24
CA GLY A 451 -11.69 -28.02 9.52
C GLY A 451 -10.20 -28.35 9.57
N LEU A 452 -9.93 -29.61 9.93
CA LEU A 452 -8.58 -30.18 9.90
C LEU A 452 -8.06 -30.22 8.47
N ARG A 453 -6.76 -30.01 8.31
CA ARG A 453 -6.08 -30.16 7.02
C ARG A 453 -6.35 -31.56 6.44
N PRO A 454 -6.73 -31.68 5.16
CA PRO A 454 -6.90 -32.97 4.50
C PRO A 454 -5.54 -33.64 4.21
N ALA A 455 -5.55 -34.86 3.68
CA ALA A 455 -4.34 -35.50 3.16
C ALA A 455 -3.77 -34.69 1.98
N VAL A 456 -2.44 -34.69 1.84
CA VAL A 456 -1.75 -33.99 0.76
C VAL A 456 -2.08 -34.64 -0.58
N PRO A 457 -2.55 -33.88 -1.60
CA PRO A 457 -2.81 -34.44 -2.91
C PRO A 457 -1.50 -34.65 -3.68
N PHE A 458 -1.24 -35.90 -4.09
CA PHE A 458 -0.23 -36.25 -5.08
C PHE A 458 -0.92 -36.71 -6.38
N PRO A 459 -0.58 -36.13 -7.54
CA PRO A 459 -1.22 -36.52 -8.78
C PRO A 459 -0.74 -37.89 -9.24
N ALA A 460 -1.58 -38.61 -9.98
CA ALA A 460 -1.30 -40.00 -10.39
C ALA A 460 -0.04 -40.14 -11.27
N ASP A 461 0.32 -39.11 -12.02
CA ASP A 461 1.52 -39.06 -12.86
C ASP A 461 2.77 -38.52 -12.13
N ASN A 462 2.62 -38.10 -10.87
CA ASN A 462 3.72 -37.78 -9.97
C ASN A 462 3.42 -38.22 -8.51
N PRO A 463 3.33 -39.54 -8.26
CA PRO A 463 3.03 -40.07 -6.92
C PRO A 463 4.13 -39.75 -5.92
N TYR A 464 3.88 -39.84 -4.63
CA TYR A 464 4.94 -39.65 -3.64
C TYR A 464 6.05 -40.71 -3.77
N SER A 465 7.32 -40.30 -3.67
CA SER A 465 8.42 -41.19 -3.30
C SER A 465 9.50 -40.43 -2.54
N LYS A 466 10.19 -41.10 -1.61
CA LYS A 466 11.24 -40.49 -0.80
C LYS A 466 12.43 -40.01 -1.66
N GLU A 467 12.72 -40.75 -2.72
CA GLU A 467 13.79 -40.48 -3.67
C GLU A 467 13.48 -39.21 -4.48
N LYS A 468 12.23 -39.01 -4.90
CA LYS A 468 11.79 -37.76 -5.56
C LYS A 468 11.83 -36.57 -4.62
N VAL A 469 11.43 -36.73 -3.35
CA VAL A 469 11.57 -35.68 -2.32
C VAL A 469 13.04 -35.31 -2.13
N THR A 470 13.93 -36.31 -2.10
CA THR A 470 15.38 -36.08 -1.92
C THR A 470 15.95 -35.30 -3.11
N LEU A 471 15.68 -35.74 -4.34
CA LEU A 471 16.12 -35.02 -5.54
C LEU A 471 15.52 -33.62 -5.63
N GLY A 472 14.23 -33.48 -5.34
CA GLY A 472 13.52 -32.20 -5.34
C GLY A 472 14.10 -31.22 -4.32
N ARG A 473 14.39 -31.69 -3.10
CA ARG A 473 15.06 -30.90 -2.08
C ARG A 473 16.45 -30.48 -2.53
N THR A 474 17.23 -31.37 -3.14
CA THR A 474 18.55 -31.00 -3.67
C THR A 474 18.42 -29.88 -4.70
N LEU A 475 17.53 -30.01 -5.69
CA LEU A 475 17.29 -28.99 -6.71
C LEU A 475 16.79 -27.67 -6.13
N PHE A 476 15.85 -27.71 -5.17
CA PHE A 476 15.25 -26.50 -4.58
C PHE A 476 16.28 -25.59 -3.90
N PHE A 477 17.33 -26.17 -3.32
CA PHE A 477 18.40 -25.45 -2.65
C PHE A 477 19.63 -25.22 -3.52
N ASP A 478 19.69 -25.83 -4.72
CA ASP A 478 20.85 -25.73 -5.60
C ASP A 478 20.81 -24.42 -6.41
N LYS A 479 21.92 -23.67 -6.34
CA LYS A 479 22.08 -22.41 -7.07
C LYS A 479 22.43 -22.63 -8.52
N THR A 480 22.86 -23.83 -8.92
CA THR A 480 23.15 -24.13 -10.34
C THR A 480 21.92 -23.96 -11.23
N LEU A 481 20.71 -23.92 -10.65
CA LEU A 481 19.48 -23.65 -11.40
C LEU A 481 19.39 -22.20 -11.92
N SER A 482 20.09 -21.22 -11.34
CA SER A 482 20.12 -19.85 -11.90
C SER A 482 21.25 -19.69 -12.90
N LYS A 483 21.06 -18.79 -13.88
CA LYS A 483 22.01 -18.58 -14.97
C LYS A 483 23.44 -18.31 -14.50
N ASP A 484 23.58 -17.54 -13.43
CA ASP A 484 24.85 -17.07 -12.86
C ASP A 484 25.30 -17.86 -11.61
N ASN A 485 24.59 -18.92 -11.23
CA ASN A 485 24.85 -19.71 -10.02
C ASN A 485 24.69 -18.96 -8.69
N THR A 486 23.95 -17.84 -8.64
CA THR A 486 23.79 -17.05 -7.41
C THR A 486 22.49 -17.33 -6.64
N LEU A 487 21.45 -17.82 -7.33
CA LEU A 487 20.10 -17.99 -6.80
C LEU A 487 19.60 -19.42 -6.90
N SER A 488 18.80 -19.82 -5.92
CA SER A 488 18.02 -21.06 -5.88
C SER A 488 16.58 -20.73 -5.48
N CYS A 489 15.67 -21.71 -5.54
CA CYS A 489 14.29 -21.52 -5.04
C CYS A 489 14.30 -21.02 -3.58
N ALA A 490 15.17 -21.62 -2.75
CA ALA A 490 15.35 -21.25 -1.35
C ALA A 490 15.90 -19.84 -1.11
N SER A 491 16.45 -19.17 -2.14
CA SER A 491 16.90 -17.77 -2.01
C SER A 491 15.72 -16.79 -1.85
N CYS A 492 14.56 -17.14 -2.45
CA CYS A 492 13.32 -16.37 -2.31
C CYS A 492 12.32 -17.07 -1.36
N HIS A 493 12.38 -18.40 -1.22
CA HIS A 493 11.52 -19.19 -0.35
C HIS A 493 12.29 -19.74 0.84
N ASP A 494 12.75 -18.86 1.72
CA ASP A 494 13.62 -19.19 2.85
C ASP A 494 12.82 -19.86 3.99
N PRO A 495 13.16 -21.10 4.41
CA PRO A 495 12.49 -21.77 5.52
C PRO A 495 12.47 -20.95 6.82
N ALA A 496 13.49 -20.13 7.07
CA ALA A 496 13.56 -19.29 8.27
C ALA A 496 12.59 -18.10 8.24
N LYS A 497 12.01 -17.80 7.08
CA LYS A 497 11.08 -16.69 6.84
C LYS A 497 9.71 -17.19 6.35
N GLY A 498 9.28 -18.35 6.86
CA GLY A 498 7.98 -18.92 6.49
C GLY A 498 7.93 -19.40 5.04
N TRP A 499 9.07 -19.80 4.47
CA TRP A 499 9.22 -20.16 3.04
C TRP A 499 8.83 -19.04 2.06
N ALA A 500 9.09 -17.79 2.47
CA ALA A 500 9.06 -16.57 1.67
C ALA A 500 10.39 -15.81 1.87
N ASP A 501 10.48 -14.54 1.42
CA ASP A 501 11.71 -13.75 1.50
C ASP A 501 11.68 -12.65 2.59
N GLY A 502 10.49 -12.36 3.13
CA GLY A 502 10.25 -11.27 4.09
C GLY A 502 10.39 -9.88 3.49
N LEU A 503 10.31 -9.75 2.16
CA LEU A 503 10.47 -8.48 1.43
C LEU A 503 9.13 -8.05 0.82
N SER A 504 8.98 -6.75 0.56
CA SER A 504 7.80 -6.26 -0.18
C SER A 504 7.77 -6.80 -1.62
N THR A 505 8.93 -6.92 -2.26
CA THR A 505 9.07 -7.48 -3.61
C THR A 505 10.34 -8.31 -3.72
N ALA A 506 10.28 -9.40 -4.47
CA ALA A 506 11.41 -10.30 -4.70
C ALA A 506 12.63 -9.57 -5.30
N ILE A 507 13.83 -10.04 -4.96
CA ILE A 507 15.08 -9.65 -5.61
C ILE A 507 15.61 -10.88 -6.34
N GLY A 508 15.62 -10.83 -7.66
CA GLY A 508 16.15 -11.90 -8.51
C GLY A 508 17.54 -11.60 -9.05
N ILE A 509 17.87 -12.25 -10.17
CA ILE A 509 19.20 -12.26 -10.77
C ILE A 509 19.65 -10.82 -11.11
N ASP A 510 20.95 -10.56 -10.94
CA ASP A 510 21.55 -9.22 -11.09
C ASP A 510 20.96 -8.14 -10.16
N GLY A 511 20.29 -8.54 -9.07
CA GLY A 511 19.65 -7.61 -8.12
C GLY A 511 18.37 -6.97 -8.66
N GLN A 512 17.80 -7.51 -9.73
CA GLN A 512 16.55 -7.02 -10.31
C GLN A 512 15.38 -7.21 -9.34
N LYS A 513 14.45 -6.26 -9.31
CA LYS A 513 13.27 -6.32 -8.44
C LYS A 513 12.06 -6.84 -9.21
N GLY A 514 11.41 -7.86 -8.66
CA GLY A 514 10.13 -8.36 -9.16
C GLY A 514 8.98 -7.38 -8.88
N PRO A 515 7.84 -7.53 -9.57
CA PRO A 515 6.68 -6.67 -9.37
C PRO A 515 5.81 -7.06 -8.16
N ARG A 516 6.06 -8.23 -7.56
CA ARG A 516 5.21 -8.84 -6.53
C ARG A 516 6.01 -9.30 -5.32
N ASN A 517 5.34 -9.39 -4.18
CA ASN A 517 5.79 -10.11 -3.00
C ASN A 517 5.94 -11.61 -3.31
N THR A 518 6.95 -12.24 -2.72
CA THR A 518 7.18 -13.68 -2.83
C THR A 518 6.20 -14.42 -1.91
N PRO A 519 5.25 -15.20 -2.45
CA PRO A 519 4.32 -15.95 -1.62
C PRO A 519 5.05 -17.09 -0.89
N THR A 520 4.52 -17.53 0.25
CA THR A 520 4.99 -18.76 0.91
C THR A 520 4.74 -20.00 0.03
N ILE A 521 5.63 -21.00 0.11
CA ILE A 521 5.34 -22.34 -0.43
C ILE A 521 4.63 -23.28 0.57
N ILE A 522 4.42 -22.84 1.82
CA ILE A 522 3.69 -23.64 2.80
C ILE A 522 2.27 -23.92 2.25
N ASN A 523 1.89 -25.20 2.27
CA ASN A 523 0.58 -25.70 1.83
C ASN A 523 0.25 -25.47 0.35
N THR A 524 1.21 -25.15 -0.53
CA THR A 524 0.91 -24.91 -1.95
C THR A 524 0.32 -26.12 -2.67
N ALA A 525 0.53 -27.32 -2.13
CA ALA A 525 -0.08 -28.57 -2.58
C ALA A 525 -1.62 -28.50 -2.71
N TYR A 526 -2.28 -27.67 -1.90
CA TYR A 526 -3.75 -27.63 -1.81
C TYR A 526 -4.39 -26.54 -2.70
N TYR A 527 -3.60 -25.81 -3.50
CA TYR A 527 -4.13 -24.83 -4.43
C TYR A 527 -4.56 -25.48 -5.75
N ASP A 528 -5.73 -25.06 -6.26
CA ASP A 528 -6.19 -25.50 -7.59
C ASP A 528 -5.40 -24.85 -8.73
N THR A 529 -4.87 -23.65 -8.50
CA THR A 529 -4.02 -22.90 -9.44
C THR A 529 -2.92 -22.15 -8.71
N LEU A 530 -1.76 -22.00 -9.35
CA LEU A 530 -0.56 -21.42 -8.75
C LEU A 530 -0.24 -20.04 -9.35
N PHE A 531 0.70 -19.35 -8.69
CA PHE A 531 0.88 -17.90 -8.75
C PHE A 531 -0.34 -17.11 -8.23
N LEU A 532 -0.12 -15.83 -7.92
CA LEU A 532 -1.16 -14.96 -7.38
C LEU A 532 -2.26 -14.64 -8.42
N ASP A 533 -1.96 -14.74 -9.72
CA ASP A 533 -2.90 -14.56 -10.83
C ASP A 533 -3.52 -15.87 -11.36
N GLY A 534 -3.05 -17.03 -10.86
CA GLY A 534 -3.60 -18.34 -11.22
C GLY A 534 -3.27 -18.80 -12.63
N ARG A 535 -2.14 -18.38 -13.19
CA ARG A 535 -1.79 -18.61 -14.61
C ARG A 535 -1.33 -20.03 -14.94
N VAL A 536 -1.01 -20.85 -13.94
CA VAL A 536 -0.59 -22.26 -14.13
C VAL A 536 -1.41 -23.20 -13.26
N GLY A 537 -1.61 -24.43 -13.74
CA GLY A 537 -2.51 -25.41 -13.13
C GLY A 537 -1.84 -26.45 -12.23
N SER A 538 -0.50 -26.46 -12.15
CA SER A 538 0.24 -27.45 -11.36
C SER A 538 1.54 -26.89 -10.77
N LEU A 539 2.04 -27.52 -9.72
CA LEU A 539 3.37 -27.22 -9.15
C LEU A 539 4.48 -27.60 -10.12
N GLU A 540 4.30 -28.67 -10.87
CA GLU A 540 5.23 -29.13 -11.91
C GLU A 540 5.46 -28.02 -12.95
N GLU A 541 4.37 -27.48 -13.52
CA GLU A 541 4.45 -26.34 -14.44
C GLU A 541 5.03 -25.10 -13.75
N GLN A 542 4.53 -24.77 -12.55
CA GLN A 542 4.97 -23.59 -11.80
C GLN A 542 6.48 -23.59 -11.55
N SER A 543 7.07 -24.72 -11.17
CA SER A 543 8.48 -24.81 -10.77
C SER A 543 9.47 -24.43 -11.88
N LEU A 544 9.09 -24.60 -13.16
CA LEU A 544 9.94 -24.27 -14.30
C LEU A 544 9.91 -22.77 -14.66
N HIS A 545 8.86 -22.04 -14.25
CA HIS A 545 8.70 -20.63 -14.61
C HIS A 545 9.74 -19.72 -13.92
N PRO A 546 9.97 -19.77 -12.59
CA PRO A 546 11.00 -18.99 -11.91
C PRO A 546 12.41 -19.21 -12.48
N ILE A 547 12.71 -20.45 -12.83
CA ILE A 547 13.98 -20.85 -13.45
C ILE A 547 14.20 -20.07 -14.75
N ALA A 548 13.20 -20.08 -15.64
CA ALA A 548 13.28 -19.44 -16.94
C ALA A 548 13.13 -17.91 -16.91
N ASN A 549 12.51 -17.36 -15.86
CA ASN A 549 12.16 -15.95 -15.83
C ASN A 549 13.42 -15.05 -15.73
N PRO A 550 13.65 -14.12 -16.70
CA PRO A 550 14.85 -13.29 -16.76
C PRO A 550 15.03 -12.31 -15.59
N ILE A 551 14.00 -12.04 -14.79
CA ILE A 551 14.10 -11.19 -13.60
C ILE A 551 14.19 -12.01 -12.30
N GLU A 552 14.02 -13.33 -12.37
CA GLU A 552 14.12 -14.25 -11.22
C GLU A 552 15.44 -15.03 -11.31
N MET A 553 15.47 -16.23 -11.94
CA MET A 553 16.70 -17.03 -12.05
C MET A 553 17.37 -16.95 -13.43
N GLY A 554 16.64 -16.49 -14.45
CA GLY A 554 17.13 -16.14 -15.78
C GLY A 554 17.79 -17.26 -16.59
N GLN A 555 17.58 -18.52 -16.24
CA GLN A 555 18.21 -19.69 -16.85
C GLN A 555 17.35 -20.23 -18.00
N PRO A 556 17.81 -20.14 -19.27
CA PRO A 556 17.16 -20.85 -20.37
C PRO A 556 17.09 -22.35 -20.07
N LEU A 557 15.91 -22.96 -20.27
CA LEU A 557 15.63 -24.33 -19.83
C LEU A 557 16.39 -25.39 -20.64
N ASP A 558 16.70 -25.12 -21.91
CA ASP A 558 17.56 -25.96 -22.74
C ASP A 558 19.02 -25.96 -22.24
N GLU A 559 19.53 -24.80 -21.83
CA GLU A 559 20.85 -24.66 -21.20
C GLU A 559 20.90 -25.30 -19.79
N LEU A 560 19.79 -25.29 -19.03
CA LEU A 560 19.72 -25.92 -17.71
C LEU A 560 20.05 -27.41 -17.78
N LEU A 561 19.50 -28.13 -18.77
CA LEU A 561 19.73 -29.56 -18.91
C LEU A 561 21.21 -29.87 -19.10
N LEU A 562 21.90 -29.10 -19.95
CA LEU A 562 23.34 -29.24 -20.19
C LEU A 562 24.16 -28.97 -18.92
N LYS A 563 23.70 -28.03 -18.10
CA LYS A 563 24.36 -27.64 -16.86
C LYS A 563 24.24 -28.72 -15.79
N LEU A 564 23.02 -29.25 -15.57
CA LEU A 564 22.81 -30.32 -14.59
C LEU A 564 23.47 -31.65 -15.01
N ASP A 565 23.61 -31.91 -16.32
CA ASP A 565 24.32 -33.09 -16.83
C ASP A 565 25.82 -33.07 -16.52
N GLN A 566 26.41 -31.88 -16.31
CA GLN A 566 27.82 -31.70 -15.94
C GLN A 566 28.07 -31.90 -14.42
N GLU A 567 27.02 -31.90 -13.61
CA GLU A 567 27.11 -32.05 -12.16
C GLU A 567 27.07 -33.53 -11.75
N LEU A 568 28.17 -34.01 -11.18
CA LEU A 568 28.42 -35.45 -10.92
C LEU A 568 27.35 -36.14 -10.05
N GLN A 569 26.62 -35.37 -9.24
CA GLN A 569 25.63 -35.90 -8.30
C GLN A 569 24.28 -36.23 -8.94
N TYR A 570 23.88 -35.53 -10.02
CA TYR A 570 22.51 -35.62 -10.52
C TYR A 570 22.17 -36.97 -11.17
N PRO A 571 23.00 -37.59 -12.03
CA PRO A 571 22.66 -38.87 -12.64
C PRO A 571 22.25 -39.95 -11.62
N ALA A 572 22.94 -40.03 -10.48
CA ALA A 572 22.61 -40.96 -9.41
C ALA A 572 21.28 -40.62 -8.71
N LEU A 573 21.01 -39.33 -8.47
CA LEU A 573 19.76 -38.87 -7.87
C LEU A 573 18.56 -39.09 -8.80
N PHE A 574 18.69 -38.83 -10.10
CA PHE A 574 17.65 -39.11 -11.09
C PHE A 574 17.40 -40.61 -11.22
N ASN A 575 18.45 -41.44 -11.22
CA ASN A 575 18.28 -42.88 -11.21
C ASN A 575 17.56 -43.40 -9.97
N ALA A 576 17.84 -42.85 -8.78
CA ALA A 576 17.11 -43.21 -7.58
C ALA A 576 15.64 -42.78 -7.64
N ALA A 577 15.36 -41.58 -8.15
CA ALA A 577 14.00 -41.02 -8.19
C ALA A 577 13.10 -41.59 -9.30
N PHE A 578 13.68 -41.97 -10.45
CA PHE A 578 12.95 -42.32 -11.67
C PHE A 578 13.39 -43.65 -12.31
N GLY A 579 14.36 -44.36 -11.72
CA GLY A 579 14.91 -45.61 -12.28
C GLY A 579 15.78 -45.40 -13.53
N ASP A 580 16.13 -44.15 -13.84
CA ASP A 580 16.85 -43.76 -15.05
C ASP A 580 17.67 -42.49 -14.79
N THR A 581 18.93 -42.47 -15.26
CA THR A 581 19.87 -41.36 -15.11
C THR A 581 19.53 -40.13 -15.95
N THR A 582 18.64 -40.26 -16.93
CA THR A 582 18.33 -39.20 -17.90
C THR A 582 17.67 -37.99 -17.22
N ILE A 583 18.27 -36.82 -17.41
CA ILE A 583 17.77 -35.54 -16.88
C ILE A 583 16.81 -34.92 -17.90
N THR A 584 15.57 -34.62 -17.49
CA THR A 584 14.57 -33.95 -18.33
C THR A 584 13.85 -32.87 -17.53
N LEU A 585 13.29 -31.87 -18.22
CA LEU A 585 12.51 -30.82 -17.58
C LEU A 585 11.31 -31.38 -16.80
N ASP A 586 10.64 -32.40 -17.34
CA ASP A 586 9.55 -33.11 -16.66
C ASP A 586 10.00 -33.74 -15.33
N ARG A 587 11.16 -34.40 -15.32
CA ARG A 587 11.69 -35.03 -14.09
C ARG A 587 12.18 -34.00 -13.07
N ILE A 588 12.78 -32.90 -13.53
CA ILE A 588 13.15 -31.76 -12.67
C ILE A 588 11.90 -31.19 -12.00
N ALA A 589 10.89 -30.85 -12.80
CA ALA A 589 9.61 -30.30 -12.34
C ALA A 589 8.92 -31.24 -11.34
N LYS A 590 8.80 -32.52 -11.68
CA LYS A 590 8.18 -33.54 -10.81
C LYS A 590 8.93 -33.69 -9.49
N ALA A 591 10.25 -33.69 -9.50
CA ALA A 591 11.03 -33.79 -8.27
C ALA A 591 10.82 -32.57 -7.36
N ILE A 592 10.98 -31.35 -7.89
CA ILE A 592 10.76 -30.10 -7.13
C ILE A 592 9.34 -30.05 -6.57
N ALA A 593 8.33 -30.29 -7.42
CA ALA A 593 6.93 -30.28 -7.03
C ALA A 593 6.59 -31.36 -5.98
N THR A 594 7.27 -32.51 -5.99
CA THR A 594 7.11 -33.53 -4.94
C THR A 594 7.67 -33.02 -3.61
N PHE A 595 8.82 -32.35 -3.62
CA PHE A 595 9.40 -31.74 -2.43
C PHE A 595 8.52 -30.62 -1.86
N GLU A 596 8.01 -29.71 -2.70
CA GLU A 596 7.13 -28.62 -2.27
C GLU A 596 5.85 -29.15 -1.59
N ARG A 597 5.29 -30.26 -2.08
CA ARG A 597 4.14 -30.93 -1.44
C ARG A 597 4.42 -31.42 -0.02
N THR A 598 5.69 -31.62 0.35
CA THR A 598 6.07 -31.98 1.73
C THR A 598 6.11 -30.79 2.68
N ILE A 599 6.03 -29.55 2.17
CA ILE A 599 6.07 -28.33 2.98
C ILE A 599 4.64 -27.94 3.36
N ILE A 600 4.13 -28.58 4.39
CA ILE A 600 2.81 -28.33 4.97
C ILE A 600 2.91 -27.85 6.41
N SER A 601 1.88 -27.15 6.88
CA SER A 601 1.79 -26.70 8.26
C SER A 601 2.01 -27.83 9.26
N LYS A 602 2.52 -27.51 10.45
CA LYS A 602 2.41 -28.43 11.60
C LYS A 602 1.01 -28.34 12.20
N ASP A 603 0.67 -29.24 13.11
CA ASP A 603 -0.57 -29.14 13.88
C ASP A 603 -0.57 -27.85 14.71
N SER A 604 -1.52 -26.95 14.46
CA SER A 604 -1.66 -25.70 15.21
C SER A 604 -2.54 -25.87 16.47
N ALA A 605 -2.62 -24.82 17.30
CA ALA A 605 -3.54 -24.80 18.44
C ALA A 605 -5.01 -24.99 18.01
N PHE A 606 -5.40 -24.44 16.87
CA PHE A 606 -6.70 -24.67 16.26
C PHE A 606 -6.90 -26.13 15.82
N ASP A 607 -5.87 -26.80 15.28
CA ASP A 607 -5.98 -28.22 14.94
C ASP A 607 -6.14 -29.10 16.19
N GLN A 608 -5.41 -28.80 17.28
CA GLN A 608 -5.59 -29.49 18.57
C GLN A 608 -7.00 -29.29 19.13
N PHE A 609 -7.53 -28.07 19.00
CA PHE A 609 -8.91 -27.75 19.38
C PHE A 609 -9.92 -28.57 18.59
N LEU A 610 -9.77 -28.66 17.27
CA LEU A 610 -10.62 -29.48 16.41
C LEU A 610 -10.51 -30.99 16.71
N LYS A 611 -9.36 -31.46 17.21
CA LYS A 611 -9.13 -32.84 17.66
C LYS A 611 -9.73 -33.15 19.04
N GLY A 612 -10.31 -32.15 19.71
CA GLY A 612 -11.04 -32.32 20.97
C GLY A 612 -10.34 -31.76 22.21
N ASP A 613 -9.14 -31.17 22.09
CA ASP A 613 -8.55 -30.41 23.18
C ASP A 613 -9.24 -29.04 23.29
N THR A 614 -10.34 -29.01 24.04
CA THR A 614 -11.16 -27.81 24.23
C THR A 614 -10.41 -26.65 24.88
N ASN A 615 -9.23 -26.89 25.47
CA ASN A 615 -8.39 -25.87 26.12
C ASN A 615 -7.24 -25.38 25.24
N ALA A 616 -7.04 -25.97 24.05
CA ALA A 616 -6.00 -25.54 23.12
C ALA A 616 -6.17 -24.09 22.64
N LEU A 617 -7.42 -23.58 22.63
CA LEU A 617 -7.70 -22.16 22.39
C LEU A 617 -7.94 -21.41 23.69
N THR A 618 -7.23 -20.29 23.85
CA THR A 618 -7.54 -19.27 24.85
C THR A 618 -8.90 -18.62 24.56
N ASP A 619 -9.49 -17.96 25.57
CA ASP A 619 -10.76 -17.25 25.40
C ASP A 619 -10.69 -16.15 24.33
N GLN A 620 -9.55 -15.47 24.21
CA GLN A 620 -9.36 -14.43 23.19
C GLN A 620 -9.27 -15.03 21.78
N GLN A 621 -8.60 -16.17 21.62
CA GLN A 621 -8.55 -16.91 20.34
C GLN A 621 -9.92 -17.44 19.95
N LEU A 622 -10.68 -17.95 20.93
CA LEU A 622 -12.04 -18.43 20.70
C LEU A 622 -12.99 -17.29 20.30
N HIS A 623 -12.86 -16.13 20.93
CA HIS A 623 -13.58 -14.92 20.51
C HIS A 623 -13.18 -14.52 19.08
N GLY A 624 -11.88 -14.58 18.74
CA GLY A 624 -11.39 -14.34 17.39
C GLY A 624 -11.97 -15.31 16.35
N LEU A 625 -12.06 -16.60 16.67
CA LEU A 625 -12.74 -17.61 15.85
C LEU A 625 -14.21 -17.22 15.62
N HIS A 626 -14.91 -16.79 16.68
CA HIS A 626 -16.30 -16.35 16.54
C HIS A 626 -16.42 -15.13 15.63
N LEU A 627 -15.56 -14.12 15.80
CA LEU A 627 -15.54 -12.92 14.95
C LEU A 627 -15.22 -13.27 13.49
N PHE A 628 -14.22 -14.12 13.25
CA PHE A 628 -13.83 -14.59 11.91
C PHE A 628 -15.02 -15.20 11.16
N ARG A 629 -15.83 -16.02 11.85
CA ARG A 629 -17.03 -16.67 11.31
C ARG A 629 -18.24 -15.74 11.21
N THR A 630 -18.25 -14.60 11.91
CA THR A 630 -19.42 -13.72 12.03
C THR A 630 -19.14 -12.29 11.60
N LYS A 631 -18.87 -11.38 12.54
CA LYS A 631 -18.76 -9.94 12.32
C LYS A 631 -17.64 -9.58 11.34
N ALA A 632 -16.52 -10.31 11.36
CA ALA A 632 -15.39 -10.04 10.49
C ALA A 632 -15.61 -10.51 9.03
N ARG A 633 -16.64 -11.35 8.79
CA ARG A 633 -17.03 -11.84 7.47
C ARG A 633 -15.92 -12.53 6.68
N CYS A 634 -14.87 -13.03 7.34
CA CYS A 634 -13.70 -13.61 6.70
C CYS A 634 -14.04 -14.89 5.91
N MET A 635 -15.01 -15.66 6.39
CA MET A 635 -15.49 -16.89 5.73
C MET A 635 -16.15 -16.68 4.36
N ASN A 636 -16.43 -15.42 3.96
CA ASN A 636 -16.86 -15.15 2.59
C ASN A 636 -15.83 -15.61 1.55
N CYS A 637 -14.54 -15.53 1.91
CA CYS A 637 -13.44 -15.90 1.02
C CYS A 637 -12.54 -16.98 1.65
N HIS A 638 -12.36 -16.94 2.96
CA HIS A 638 -11.45 -17.81 3.72
C HIS A 638 -12.23 -18.87 4.49
N SER A 639 -12.67 -19.90 3.78
CA SER A 639 -13.49 -21.01 4.31
C SER A 639 -12.82 -22.37 4.06
N GLY A 640 -13.42 -23.45 4.59
CA GLY A 640 -12.89 -24.81 4.48
C GLY A 640 -11.63 -25.06 5.30
N SER A 641 -11.10 -26.28 5.21
CA SER A 641 -9.95 -26.72 5.99
C SER A 641 -8.68 -25.90 5.77
N MET A 642 -8.50 -25.33 4.58
CA MET A 642 -7.33 -24.52 4.22
C MET A 642 -7.58 -23.02 4.32
N MET A 643 -8.77 -22.60 4.74
CA MET A 643 -9.15 -21.18 4.90
C MET A 643 -8.95 -20.39 3.59
N THR A 644 -9.35 -20.99 2.48
CA THR A 644 -9.41 -20.38 1.15
C THR A 644 -10.51 -21.07 0.35
N ASN A 645 -11.18 -20.31 -0.50
CA ASN A 645 -12.11 -20.82 -1.49
C ASN A 645 -11.44 -21.06 -2.87
N ASN A 646 -10.12 -20.85 -2.99
CA ASN A 646 -9.35 -20.91 -4.25
C ASN A 646 -9.83 -19.97 -5.37
N LYS A 647 -10.75 -19.03 -5.08
CA LYS A 647 -11.25 -18.03 -6.04
C LYS A 647 -10.33 -16.81 -6.11
N PHE A 648 -10.70 -15.86 -6.95
CA PHE A 648 -9.95 -14.64 -7.20
C PHE A 648 -10.78 -13.42 -6.82
N GLU A 649 -10.21 -12.55 -5.99
CA GLU A 649 -10.89 -11.36 -5.46
C GLU A 649 -10.01 -10.12 -5.66
N ASN A 650 -10.65 -8.97 -5.88
CA ASN A 650 -9.98 -7.68 -5.91
C ASN A 650 -10.23 -6.96 -4.58
N ILE A 651 -9.16 -6.71 -3.82
CA ILE A 651 -9.22 -6.03 -2.53
C ILE A 651 -8.89 -4.52 -2.61
N GLY A 652 -8.82 -3.96 -3.83
CA GLY A 652 -8.60 -2.53 -4.07
C GLY A 652 -7.15 -2.11 -4.19
N LEU A 653 -6.22 -3.06 -4.38
CA LEU A 653 -4.78 -2.83 -4.45
C LEU A 653 -4.20 -2.97 -5.87
N THR A 654 -5.02 -2.78 -6.91
CA THR A 654 -4.60 -2.92 -8.34
C THR A 654 -3.65 -1.82 -8.80
N TYR A 655 -3.67 -0.64 -8.18
CA TYR A 655 -2.93 0.56 -8.64
C TYR A 655 -3.18 0.94 -10.11
N TYR A 656 -4.36 0.61 -10.63
CA TYR A 656 -4.77 0.87 -12.01
C TYR A 656 -4.49 2.32 -12.46
N GLY A 657 -3.89 2.48 -13.63
CA GLY A 657 -3.49 3.76 -14.21
C GLY A 657 -2.30 4.45 -13.51
N ARG A 658 -1.62 3.79 -12.57
CA ARG A 658 -0.54 4.37 -11.75
C ARG A 658 0.71 3.50 -11.74
N ASN A 659 1.79 4.06 -11.19
CA ASN A 659 2.97 3.27 -10.84
C ASN A 659 2.56 2.15 -9.87
N LEU A 660 3.12 0.95 -10.09
CA LEU A 660 2.76 -0.31 -9.41
C LEU A 660 1.45 -0.95 -9.88
N GLU A 661 0.88 -0.52 -11.02
CA GLU A 661 -0.26 -1.22 -11.62
C GLU A 661 0.02 -2.72 -11.76
N ASP A 662 -0.84 -3.52 -11.16
CA ASP A 662 -0.86 -4.96 -11.34
C ASP A 662 -2.29 -5.40 -11.66
N ARG A 663 -2.48 -5.81 -12.91
CA ARG A 663 -3.78 -6.24 -13.45
C ARG A 663 -4.22 -7.61 -12.93
N GLY A 664 -3.34 -8.32 -12.21
CA GLY A 664 -3.64 -9.61 -11.61
C GLY A 664 -4.11 -10.62 -12.65
N ARG A 665 -5.23 -11.29 -12.37
CA ARG A 665 -5.82 -12.32 -13.24
C ARG A 665 -6.21 -11.83 -14.63
N TYR A 666 -6.52 -10.55 -14.82
CA TYR A 666 -6.79 -10.00 -16.16
C TYR A 666 -5.64 -10.24 -17.14
N SER A 667 -4.39 -10.25 -16.69
CA SER A 667 -3.22 -10.54 -17.55
C SER A 667 -3.21 -11.98 -18.08
N VAL A 668 -4.05 -12.86 -17.53
CA VAL A 668 -4.21 -14.26 -17.93
C VAL A 668 -5.48 -14.45 -18.77
N THR A 669 -6.60 -13.87 -18.31
CA THR A 669 -7.92 -14.14 -18.91
C THR A 669 -8.35 -13.10 -19.94
N PHE A 670 -7.78 -11.90 -19.89
CA PHE A 670 -8.18 -10.71 -20.66
C PHE A 670 -9.65 -10.32 -20.49
N LYS A 671 -10.28 -10.75 -19.39
CA LYS A 671 -11.67 -10.46 -19.06
C LYS A 671 -11.77 -9.24 -18.14
N PRO A 672 -12.50 -8.18 -18.49
CA PRO A 672 -12.59 -6.97 -17.67
C PRO A 672 -12.96 -7.23 -16.20
N GLU A 673 -13.84 -8.20 -15.95
CA GLU A 673 -14.26 -8.57 -14.59
C GLU A 673 -13.12 -9.12 -13.71
N ASP A 674 -12.03 -9.63 -14.31
CA ASP A 674 -10.85 -10.16 -13.61
C ASP A 674 -9.79 -9.09 -13.29
N MET A 675 -10.06 -7.82 -13.63
CA MET A 675 -9.12 -6.72 -13.38
C MET A 675 -8.75 -6.61 -11.90
N GLY A 676 -7.45 -6.77 -11.62
CA GLY A 676 -6.89 -6.61 -10.28
C GLY A 676 -7.33 -7.68 -9.30
N ARG A 677 -7.88 -8.80 -9.78
CA ARG A 677 -8.21 -9.95 -8.93
C ARG A 677 -6.99 -10.83 -8.74
N PHE A 678 -6.80 -11.27 -7.50
CA PHE A 678 -5.75 -12.19 -7.11
C PHE A 678 -6.34 -13.37 -6.33
N ARG A 679 -5.67 -14.51 -6.37
CA ARG A 679 -6.10 -15.71 -5.68
C ARG A 679 -6.21 -15.43 -4.18
N VAL A 680 -7.30 -15.87 -3.57
CA VAL A 680 -7.49 -15.83 -2.12
C VAL A 680 -6.44 -16.76 -1.48
N PRO A 681 -5.52 -16.25 -0.63
CA PRO A 681 -4.49 -17.07 -0.01
C PRO A 681 -5.08 -17.94 1.10
N MET A 682 -4.45 -19.08 1.36
CA MET A 682 -4.66 -19.85 2.59
C MET A 682 -4.19 -19.04 3.79
N LEU A 683 -4.87 -19.17 4.92
CA LEU A 683 -4.53 -18.43 6.15
C LEU A 683 -3.77 -19.25 7.20
N ARG A 684 -3.64 -20.56 7.00
CA ARG A 684 -2.78 -21.39 7.86
C ARG A 684 -1.35 -20.85 7.80
N ASP A 685 -0.74 -20.68 8.96
CA ASP A 685 0.61 -20.11 9.14
C ASP A 685 0.79 -18.66 8.66
N ILE A 686 -0.29 -17.88 8.52
CA ILE A 686 -0.21 -16.48 8.09
C ILE A 686 0.70 -15.60 8.96
N LYS A 687 0.89 -15.95 10.25
CA LYS A 687 1.80 -15.20 11.14
C LYS A 687 3.28 -15.32 10.76
N ALA A 688 3.63 -16.27 9.89
CA ALA A 688 5.00 -16.48 9.42
C ALA A 688 5.32 -15.76 8.10
N THR A 689 4.32 -15.14 7.44
CA THR A 689 4.42 -14.74 6.03
C THR A 689 4.26 -13.24 5.83
N ASP A 690 4.58 -12.42 6.84
CA ASP A 690 4.66 -10.98 6.66
C ASP A 690 5.87 -10.61 5.76
N PRO A 691 5.77 -9.58 4.91
CA PRO A 691 4.59 -8.74 4.68
C PRO A 691 3.56 -9.38 3.73
N THR A 692 2.29 -9.04 3.93
CA THR A 692 1.11 -9.58 3.21
C THR A 692 0.73 -8.79 1.96
N THR A 693 -0.22 -9.37 1.19
CA THR A 693 -0.75 -8.89 -0.11
C THR A 693 0.23 -9.05 -1.28
N HIS A 694 -0.26 -8.95 -2.52
CA HIS A 694 0.57 -9.16 -3.71
C HIS A 694 1.72 -8.15 -3.87
N LEU A 695 1.67 -7.01 -3.17
CA LEU A 695 2.72 -5.98 -3.16
C LEU A 695 3.55 -5.97 -1.86
N GLY A 696 3.22 -6.81 -0.88
CA GLY A 696 3.97 -6.91 0.37
C GLY A 696 4.06 -5.60 1.15
N PHE A 697 2.97 -4.80 1.18
CA PHE A 697 2.94 -3.48 1.83
C PHE A 697 2.53 -3.51 3.30
N PHE A 698 1.84 -4.56 3.73
CA PHE A 698 1.18 -4.56 5.03
C PHE A 698 1.64 -5.74 5.86
N GLN A 699 2.03 -5.50 7.10
CA GLN A 699 2.00 -6.54 8.11
C GLN A 699 0.54 -6.92 8.38
N LEU A 700 0.30 -8.15 8.84
CA LEU A 700 -1.04 -8.63 9.18
C LEU A 700 -1.72 -7.69 10.18
N MET A 701 -1.05 -7.42 11.30
CA MET A 701 -1.46 -6.41 12.27
C MET A 701 -0.29 -5.99 13.16
N TRP A 702 -0.22 -4.69 13.44
CA TRP A 702 0.58 -4.15 14.53
C TRP A 702 -0.25 -3.15 15.34
N THR A 703 0.00 -3.04 16.63
CA THR A 703 -0.77 -2.19 17.54
C THR A 703 0.14 -1.25 18.32
N ILE A 704 -0.30 0.00 18.46
CA ILE A 704 0.23 0.90 19.48
C ILE A 704 -0.60 0.67 20.75
N PRO A 705 0.01 0.31 21.90
CA PRO A 705 -0.73 0.00 23.14
C PRO A 705 -1.76 1.09 23.47
N ASN A 706 -3.02 0.68 23.70
CA ASN A 706 -4.16 1.53 24.05
C ASN A 706 -4.62 2.59 23.01
N PHE A 707 -4.12 2.55 21.76
CA PHE A 707 -4.47 3.56 20.75
C PHE A 707 -5.18 2.99 19.52
N LYS A 708 -4.44 2.40 18.57
CA LYS A 708 -4.96 2.01 17.25
C LYS A 708 -4.26 0.75 16.73
N ALA A 709 -4.99 -0.04 15.95
CA ALA A 709 -4.46 -1.13 15.14
C ALA A 709 -4.13 -0.62 13.74
N PHE A 710 -3.02 -1.09 13.19
CA PHE A 710 -2.55 -0.83 11.83
C PHE A 710 -2.28 -2.15 11.11
N GLY A 711 -2.19 -2.13 9.78
CA GLY A 711 -1.95 -3.30 8.95
C GLY A 711 -3.20 -3.83 8.26
N LEU A 712 -3.11 -5.05 7.74
CA LEU A 712 -4.12 -5.63 6.86
C LEU A 712 -5.49 -5.79 7.55
N LEU A 713 -5.53 -6.24 8.80
CA LEU A 713 -6.81 -6.38 9.54
C LEU A 713 -7.51 -5.03 9.73
N ALA A 714 -6.75 -3.95 9.98
CA ALA A 714 -7.31 -2.61 10.09
C ALA A 714 -7.85 -2.12 8.74
N MET A 715 -7.21 -2.46 7.63
CA MET A 715 -7.71 -2.13 6.29
C MET A 715 -9.01 -2.85 5.97
N TYR A 716 -9.11 -4.16 6.26
CA TYR A 716 -10.35 -4.91 6.09
C TYR A 716 -11.48 -4.33 6.94
N ASN A 717 -11.21 -3.96 8.20
CA ASN A 717 -12.20 -3.29 9.05
C ASN A 717 -12.75 -1.99 8.43
N ASN A 718 -11.91 -1.29 7.67
CA ASN A 718 -12.26 -0.06 6.96
C ASN A 718 -12.85 -0.31 5.56
N GLY A 719 -13.10 -1.56 5.16
CA GLY A 719 -13.64 -1.91 3.84
C GLY A 719 -12.61 -1.83 2.70
N MET A 720 -11.32 -1.93 3.03
CA MET A 720 -10.16 -1.78 2.15
C MET A 720 -10.11 -0.44 1.41
N THR A 721 -9.10 -0.26 0.56
CA THR A 721 -9.00 0.90 -0.35
C THR A 721 -10.03 0.76 -1.45
N ARG A 722 -11.30 1.08 -1.16
CA ARG A 722 -12.25 1.32 -2.24
C ARG A 722 -11.80 2.52 -3.05
N ASN A 723 -12.12 2.51 -4.33
CA ASN A 723 -11.76 3.52 -5.30
C ASN A 723 -12.54 4.85 -5.09
N ARG A 724 -12.46 5.37 -3.86
CA ARG A 724 -13.35 6.38 -3.27
C ARG A 724 -12.62 7.45 -2.46
N SER A 725 -11.35 7.25 -2.11
CA SER A 725 -10.54 8.40 -1.68
C SER A 725 -10.52 9.34 -2.88
N GLY A 726 -10.97 10.60 -2.73
CA GLY A 726 -11.15 11.60 -3.80
C GLY A 726 -9.91 11.98 -4.63
N ASN A 727 -8.91 11.10 -4.65
CA ASN A 727 -7.74 11.08 -5.51
C ASN A 727 -7.91 10.21 -6.76
N PHE A 728 -8.92 9.33 -6.83
CA PHE A 728 -9.34 8.74 -8.10
C PHE A 728 -10.55 9.50 -8.66
N PRO A 729 -10.55 9.80 -9.95
CA PRO A 729 -11.77 10.21 -10.62
C PRO A 729 -12.78 9.06 -10.60
N GLN A 730 -13.74 9.13 -9.68
CA GLN A 730 -14.81 8.12 -9.53
C GLN A 730 -15.63 7.94 -10.83
N TYR A 731 -15.53 8.88 -11.76
CA TYR A 731 -16.13 8.81 -13.09
C TYR A 731 -15.40 7.88 -14.06
N GLU A 732 -14.14 7.48 -13.82
CA GLU A 732 -13.42 6.62 -14.76
C GLU A 732 -14.07 5.23 -14.87
N SER A 733 -14.58 4.64 -13.78
CA SER A 733 -15.32 3.37 -13.86
C SER A 733 -16.57 3.41 -14.72
N LYS A 734 -17.18 4.60 -14.87
CA LYS A 734 -18.36 4.82 -15.70
C LYS A 734 -18.02 4.78 -17.19
N TYR A 735 -16.77 5.09 -17.54
CA TYR A 735 -16.31 5.28 -18.91
C TYR A 735 -15.16 4.36 -19.32
N ASP A 736 -14.66 3.53 -18.41
CA ASP A 736 -13.64 2.52 -18.65
C ASP A 736 -14.16 1.17 -18.18
N SER A 737 -14.50 0.33 -19.16
CA SER A 737 -14.99 -1.03 -18.91
C SER A 737 -13.98 -1.91 -18.17
N ASN A 738 -12.69 -1.56 -18.20
CA ASN A 738 -11.61 -2.28 -17.54
C ASN A 738 -11.30 -1.73 -16.15
N PHE A 739 -12.01 -0.71 -15.67
CA PHE A 739 -11.72 -0.14 -14.37
C PHE A 739 -11.97 -1.17 -13.25
N PRO A 740 -10.98 -1.38 -12.36
CA PRO A 740 -11.09 -2.40 -11.31
C PRO A 740 -12.22 -2.09 -10.33
N THR A 741 -13.02 -3.11 -10.03
CA THR A 741 -14.03 -3.07 -8.97
C THR A 741 -13.56 -3.89 -7.77
N VAL A 742 -13.61 -3.28 -6.58
CA VAL A 742 -13.36 -4.01 -5.34
C VAL A 742 -14.48 -5.00 -5.12
N SER A 743 -14.15 -6.20 -4.64
CA SER A 743 -15.12 -7.25 -4.34
C SER A 743 -16.27 -6.72 -3.48
N PRO A 744 -17.53 -6.99 -3.85
CA PRO A 744 -18.69 -6.57 -3.06
C PRO A 744 -18.75 -7.25 -1.69
N LEU A 745 -17.99 -8.34 -1.49
CA LEU A 745 -17.89 -9.08 -0.22
C LEU A 745 -17.13 -8.32 0.87
N ILE A 746 -16.35 -7.29 0.49
CA ILE A 746 -15.54 -6.49 1.40
C ILE A 746 -16.35 -5.28 1.87
N GLU A 747 -16.72 -5.25 3.13
CA GLU A 747 -17.50 -4.18 3.74
C GLU A 747 -16.75 -3.57 4.92
N ARG A 748 -17.18 -2.37 5.36
CA ARG A 748 -16.74 -1.82 6.64
C ARG A 748 -17.38 -2.61 7.77
N LEU A 749 -16.58 -3.00 8.76
CA LEU A 749 -17.00 -3.97 9.77
C LEU A 749 -17.32 -3.35 11.14
N GLY A 750 -16.89 -2.09 11.38
CA GLY A 750 -17.13 -1.40 12.65
C GLY A 750 -16.57 -2.17 13.86
N MET A 751 -15.44 -2.87 13.67
CA MET A 751 -14.78 -3.61 14.73
C MET A 751 -13.97 -2.67 15.64
N THR A 752 -14.07 -2.92 16.94
CA THR A 752 -13.27 -2.26 17.97
C THR A 752 -11.83 -2.78 17.96
N LEU A 753 -10.91 -2.07 18.61
CA LEU A 753 -9.53 -2.53 18.79
C LEU A 753 -9.46 -3.91 19.46
N ALA A 754 -10.28 -4.14 20.48
CA ALA A 754 -10.32 -5.42 21.19
C ALA A 754 -10.76 -6.58 20.30
N GLU A 755 -11.73 -6.34 19.39
CA GLU A 755 -12.17 -7.34 18.42
C GLU A 755 -11.08 -7.62 17.36
N LEU A 756 -10.34 -6.60 16.91
CA LEU A 756 -9.20 -6.80 16.00
C LEU A 756 -8.07 -7.59 16.68
N GLN A 757 -7.81 -7.33 17.96
CA GLN A 757 -6.85 -8.11 18.75
C GLN A 757 -7.31 -9.56 18.96
N ALA A 758 -8.61 -9.79 19.17
CA ALA A 758 -9.17 -11.14 19.22
C ALA A 758 -9.01 -11.86 17.87
N LEU A 759 -9.31 -11.18 16.76
CA LEU A 759 -9.13 -11.73 15.41
C LEU A 759 -7.66 -12.09 15.13
N ASP A 760 -6.72 -11.20 15.44
CA ASP A 760 -5.29 -11.48 15.30
C ASP A 760 -4.83 -12.63 16.21
N SER A 761 -5.40 -12.73 17.42
CA SER A 761 -5.13 -13.87 18.30
C SER A 761 -5.57 -15.19 17.64
N PHE A 762 -6.73 -15.20 16.97
CA PHE A 762 -7.15 -16.37 16.19
C PHE A 762 -6.21 -16.64 15.00
N MET A 763 -5.68 -15.62 14.32
CA MET A 763 -4.64 -15.80 13.30
C MET A 763 -3.38 -16.49 13.87
N SER A 764 -3.02 -16.21 15.12
CA SER A 764 -1.98 -16.96 15.83
C SER A 764 -2.39 -18.41 16.12
N ALA A 765 -3.65 -18.70 16.42
CA ALA A 765 -4.12 -20.06 16.71
C ALA A 765 -4.10 -20.99 15.48
N ILE A 766 -4.25 -20.42 14.27
CA ILE A 766 -4.19 -21.15 12.99
C ILE A 766 -2.77 -21.18 12.40
N SER A 767 -1.79 -20.63 13.13
CA SER A 767 -0.38 -20.65 12.75
C SER A 767 0.40 -21.53 13.72
N ALA A 768 1.11 -22.52 13.19
CA ALA A 768 2.03 -23.36 13.94
C ALA A 768 3.47 -22.83 13.81
N ASP A 769 4.40 -23.45 14.54
CA ASP A 769 5.82 -23.21 14.32
C ASP A 769 6.18 -23.56 12.88
N VAL A 770 6.91 -22.64 12.22
CA VAL A 770 7.32 -22.81 10.82
C VAL A 770 8.11 -24.12 10.68
N ARG A 771 7.63 -24.98 9.79
CA ARG A 771 8.33 -26.20 9.40
C ARG A 771 9.57 -25.82 8.59
N THR A 772 10.73 -26.39 8.89
CA THR A 772 11.99 -26.16 8.15
C THR A 772 12.51 -27.41 7.43
N ASP A 773 11.88 -28.55 7.72
CA ASP A 773 12.12 -29.88 7.18
C ASP A 773 10.92 -30.38 6.34
N SER A 774 11.04 -31.55 5.71
CA SER A 774 9.90 -32.16 5.01
C SER A 774 8.94 -32.82 5.99
N ALA A 775 7.64 -32.79 5.71
CA ALA A 775 6.66 -33.58 6.46
C ALA A 775 6.90 -35.09 6.30
N THR A 776 6.60 -35.85 7.36
CA THR A 776 6.62 -37.33 7.28
C THR A 776 5.43 -37.84 6.46
N PRO A 777 5.48 -39.06 5.89
CA PRO A 777 4.34 -39.66 5.20
C PRO A 777 3.05 -39.62 6.03
N GLU A 778 3.13 -39.87 7.33
CA GLU A 778 1.99 -39.85 8.24
C GLU A 778 1.41 -38.43 8.38
N GLU A 779 2.26 -37.40 8.50
CA GLU A 779 1.83 -35.99 8.55
C GLU A 779 1.18 -35.51 7.25
N MET A 780 1.57 -36.12 6.13
CA MET A 780 0.99 -35.90 4.80
C MET A 780 -0.30 -36.71 4.57
N GLY A 781 -0.64 -37.62 5.47
CA GLY A 781 -1.80 -38.51 5.34
C GLY A 781 -1.60 -39.67 4.37
N ILE A 782 -0.34 -40.00 4.03
CA ILE A 782 0.02 -41.15 3.19
C ILE A 782 -0.04 -42.41 4.07
N THR A 783 -0.84 -43.40 3.65
CA THR A 783 -1.00 -44.65 4.42
C THR A 783 0.01 -45.71 3.98
N SER A 784 0.29 -46.70 4.84
CA SER A 784 1.27 -47.75 4.58
C SER A 784 1.00 -48.61 3.33
N VAL A 785 -0.24 -48.61 2.82
CA VAL A 785 -0.63 -49.32 1.58
C VAL A 785 -0.15 -48.58 0.32
N GLU A 786 0.00 -47.25 0.38
CA GLU A 786 0.47 -46.43 -0.74
C GLU A 786 2.01 -46.40 -0.87
N LEU A 787 2.73 -46.93 0.13
CA LEU A 787 4.19 -46.99 0.16
C LEU A 787 4.76 -48.33 -0.35
N SER A 788 3.90 -49.31 -0.66
CA SER A 788 4.29 -50.67 -1.06
C SER A 788 4.20 -50.94 -2.57
N ASP A 789 3.68 -50.00 -3.34
CA ASP A 789 3.71 -49.98 -4.82
C ASP A 789 4.83 -49.04 -5.31
#